data_AF-A0A948W3U8-F1
#
_entry.id   AF-A0A948W3U8-F1
#
_cell.length_a   1.000
_cell.length_b   1.000
_cell.length_c   1.000
_cell.angle_alpha   90.00
_cell.angle_beta   90.00
_cell.angle_gamma   90.00
#
_symmetry.space_group_name_H-M   'P 1'
#
loop_
_entity.id
_entity.type
_entity.pdbx_description
1 polymer ?
#
loop_
_entity_poly.entity_id
_entity_poly.type
_entity_poly.pdbx_seq_one_letter_code
_entity_poly.pdbx_strand_id
1 'polypeptide(L)'
;MNTSCYIISVFVLAFVISVVIGYLLLYRGKIGRDSRDEESETQEGKSTEEEISYKTVEEKAEEVEEVSTSSDGEKLITPPEEEKRRQTEEEAKCKAEEDARWQAEEEVRREIEEDARRKAEEDALRQVDEEAQRKAVEESLRREEEEARRKAEEEVQRQTEEEIRRKAEEEVMRQAEEEAKRRVEEEAQRKVDEGLQQQVESTIQTRAPEDRGGKPRELSNKDENGYVKKIEALAKAVKEKALSLRPEVVCWKDARKWFIGLEIQEEYQEFGGIVVTQDGVLIQKDGRGRWVLLKTTGIVQVRWEEIGYQKEIRLDKPYRVFRLSGMNQGRSVRYATFGYYRVIVPDDWQRDERISGPDIQSTEPVCITGFQAHYFLLERGSDSKICFRTSTGEPITVPTRASRFELIGNQLSSDASDDIGPLFAERPPRIKASDQNIWKGIKTIVVGQEGSGRKRWRTHFAPNPDNIEQIFPDELHNRRGGWYFLRFYDLEDTLVESMDFRFVSALKEIVVHPHSPLPGLDGHSSVPIEFVHTSGCAIRLAEGSDESLQVQRTEDKTVAVIPPNPVWDRTRWSIEIDSRLHTDAVILVERVWWAVGDEDVAKVQPHWSEKPIIAPREAFSATSKQVLWLRLPKERWIDTLLVGFAKYSSRIYKVEVTKKHVAIPLSDFAGYQELEDKFLGHSLSLWIEAKGQDSQATVITILPDKPLPQVSERPLSDTRTIPEDKPTSHIPKAPDYSDTPVDCKCCSTCDFAIFFHRQGIRCTVGTWEEMVDWDTFYFQFATHICFRWQGEYRGPDGTMISG
;
A
#
# COMPACT_ATOMS: atom_id res chain seq x y z
N MET A 1 8.83 21.35 18.07
CA MET A 1 9.29 20.86 16.75
C MET A 1 8.16 20.52 15.76
N ASN A 2 6.88 20.67 16.11
CA ASN A 2 5.77 20.39 15.16
C ASN A 2 5.17 21.63 14.46
N THR A 3 5.52 22.85 14.88
CA THR A 3 4.99 24.09 14.29
C THR A 3 5.77 24.58 13.07
N SER A 4 7.09 24.36 13.00
CA SER A 4 7.91 24.77 11.84
C SER A 4 7.65 23.95 10.56
N CYS A 5 7.22 22.69 10.67
CA CYS A 5 6.85 21.89 9.50
C CYS A 5 5.49 22.30 8.91
N TYR A 6 4.58 22.83 9.73
CA TYR A 6 3.26 23.27 9.27
C TYR A 6 3.37 24.60 8.52
N ILE A 7 4.17 25.54 9.03
CA ILE A 7 4.43 26.84 8.40
C ILE A 7 5.12 26.65 7.04
N ILE A 8 6.13 25.80 6.94
CA ILE A 8 6.81 25.51 5.65
C ILE A 8 5.85 24.83 4.66
N SER A 9 4.92 24.00 5.11
CA SER A 9 3.93 23.34 4.25
C SER A 9 2.86 24.31 3.72
N VAL A 10 2.41 25.26 4.55
CA VAL A 10 1.46 26.31 4.14
C VAL A 10 2.09 27.29 3.16
N PHE A 11 3.35 27.70 3.35
CA PHE A 11 4.05 28.56 2.39
C PHE A 11 4.32 27.87 1.05
N VAL A 12 4.64 26.57 1.05
CA VAL A 12 4.80 25.78 -0.19
C VAL A 12 3.45 25.61 -0.91
N LEU A 13 2.35 25.41 -0.18
CA LEU A 13 1.01 25.30 -0.75
C LEU A 13 0.54 26.65 -1.34
N ALA A 14 0.75 27.77 -0.64
CA ALA A 14 0.42 29.10 -1.12
C ALA A 14 1.25 29.51 -2.35
N PHE A 15 2.54 29.13 -2.40
CA PHE A 15 3.39 29.36 -3.56
C PHE A 15 2.96 28.54 -4.78
N VAL A 16 2.60 27.26 -4.58
CA VAL A 16 2.07 26.40 -5.65
C VAL A 16 0.74 26.93 -6.18
N ILE A 17 -0.17 27.34 -5.29
CA ILE A 17 -1.47 27.94 -5.69
C ILE A 17 -1.26 29.24 -6.47
N SER A 18 -0.31 30.09 -6.05
CA SER A 18 0.01 31.35 -6.75
C SER A 18 0.61 31.11 -8.14
N VAL A 19 1.45 30.08 -8.30
CA VAL A 19 2.00 29.68 -9.59
C VAL A 19 0.92 29.08 -10.51
N VAL A 20 -0.01 28.28 -9.98
CA VAL A 20 -1.12 27.70 -10.74
C VAL A 20 -2.12 28.79 -11.18
N ILE A 21 -2.44 29.75 -10.32
CA ILE A 21 -3.30 30.89 -10.66
C ILE A 21 -2.60 31.78 -11.69
N GLY A 22 -1.28 32.03 -11.56
CA GLY A 22 -0.50 32.74 -12.57
C GLY A 22 -0.47 32.03 -13.93
N TYR A 23 -0.36 30.70 -13.94
CA TYR A 23 -0.38 29.89 -15.16
C TYR A 23 -1.76 29.88 -15.84
N LEU A 24 -2.85 29.85 -15.05
CA LEU A 24 -4.23 29.94 -15.54
C LEU A 24 -4.58 31.33 -16.07
N LEU A 25 -4.05 32.40 -15.46
CA LEU A 25 -4.22 33.77 -15.95
C LEU A 25 -3.41 34.04 -17.23
N LEU A 26 -2.23 33.44 -17.37
CA LEU A 26 -1.44 33.49 -18.62
C LEU A 26 -2.08 32.66 -19.75
N TYR A 27 -2.76 31.55 -19.43
CA TYR A 27 -3.51 30.76 -20.41
C TYR A 27 -4.80 31.43 -20.88
N ARG A 28 -5.47 32.20 -20.02
CA ARG A 28 -6.62 33.03 -20.41
C ARG A 28 -6.25 34.25 -21.27
N GLY A 29 -4.99 34.69 -21.21
CA GLY A 29 -4.48 35.80 -22.03
C GLY A 29 -4.11 35.46 -23.47
N LYS A 30 -4.21 34.19 -23.90
CA LYS A 30 -3.70 33.71 -25.20
C LYS A 30 -4.77 33.19 -26.18
N ILE A 31 -6.06 33.34 -25.84
CA ILE A 31 -7.21 33.02 -26.73
C ILE A 31 -7.97 34.30 -27.14
N GLY A 32 -7.32 35.46 -27.04
CA GLY A 32 -7.92 36.77 -27.34
C GLY A 32 -7.00 37.67 -28.16
N ARG A 33 -6.51 37.19 -29.31
CA ARG A 33 -5.88 38.00 -30.37
C ARG A 33 -5.55 37.11 -31.57
N ASP A 34 -6.51 36.93 -32.46
CA ASP A 34 -6.29 37.04 -33.91
C ASP A 34 -7.62 36.94 -34.65
N SER A 35 -7.66 37.48 -35.86
CA SER A 35 -8.79 37.59 -36.80
C SER A 35 -9.79 38.73 -36.54
N ARG A 36 -9.34 39.93 -36.90
CA ARG A 36 -10.17 40.98 -37.50
C ARG A 36 -9.86 40.95 -39.01
N ASP A 37 -10.88 41.27 -39.82
CA ASP A 37 -10.87 41.54 -41.27
C ASP A 37 -11.32 40.37 -42.18
N GLU A 38 -12.62 40.32 -42.49
CA GLU A 38 -13.13 40.54 -43.85
C GLU A 38 -14.66 40.73 -43.84
N GLU A 39 -15.09 41.82 -44.46
CA GLU A 39 -16.47 42.29 -44.62
C GLU A 39 -17.24 41.48 -45.68
N SER A 40 -18.52 41.20 -45.44
CA SER A 40 -19.61 41.64 -46.34
C SER A 40 -21.00 41.14 -45.89
N GLU A 41 -21.86 42.13 -45.65
CA GLU A 41 -23.31 42.22 -45.92
C GLU A 41 -24.12 40.91 -45.99
N THR A 42 -25.09 40.70 -45.08
CA THR A 42 -26.45 41.22 -45.29
C THR A 42 -27.30 41.19 -43.99
N GLN A 43 -28.15 42.21 -43.85
CA GLN A 43 -29.21 42.43 -42.84
C GLN A 43 -30.19 41.25 -42.81
N GLU A 44 -30.90 40.86 -41.74
CA GLU A 44 -31.84 41.56 -40.84
C GLU A 44 -31.95 40.71 -39.54
N GLY A 45 -32.06 41.27 -38.33
CA GLY A 45 -33.37 41.51 -37.72
C GLY A 45 -33.55 40.77 -36.37
N LYS A 46 -33.31 41.50 -35.27
CA LYS A 46 -33.90 41.46 -33.91
C LYS A 46 -34.61 40.20 -33.37
N SER A 47 -34.20 39.90 -32.11
CA SER A 47 -35.01 39.44 -30.95
C SER A 47 -35.63 38.03 -31.06
N THR A 48 -35.60 37.13 -30.10
CA THR A 48 -35.78 37.20 -28.63
C THR A 48 -35.26 35.88 -28.03
N GLU A 49 -34.98 35.90 -26.72
CA GLU A 49 -34.87 34.72 -25.87
C GLU A 49 -36.12 33.82 -25.94
N GLU A 50 -35.98 32.58 -25.48
CA GLU A 50 -36.98 31.50 -25.35
C GLU A 50 -37.22 30.62 -26.58
N GLU A 51 -36.39 29.59 -26.78
CA GLU A 51 -36.83 28.39 -27.52
C GLU A 51 -35.98 27.14 -27.23
N ILE A 52 -36.19 26.47 -26.09
CA ILE A 52 -35.98 25.02 -25.99
C ILE A 52 -37.07 24.43 -25.08
N SER A 53 -37.70 23.36 -25.59
CA SER A 53 -38.29 22.24 -24.82
C SER A 53 -39.81 22.12 -24.85
N TYR A 54 -40.38 21.69 -25.99
CA TYR A 54 -41.57 20.80 -25.96
C TYR A 54 -41.57 19.87 -27.17
N LYS A 55 -41.07 18.65 -27.02
CA LYS A 55 -41.60 17.45 -27.70
C LYS A 55 -41.29 16.23 -26.84
N THR A 56 -42.34 15.61 -26.30
CA THR A 56 -42.74 14.20 -26.48
C THR A 56 -43.68 13.87 -25.32
N VAL A 57 -44.99 13.72 -25.55
CA VAL A 57 -45.82 12.54 -25.16
C VAL A 57 -47.19 12.70 -25.83
N GLU A 58 -47.31 12.36 -27.11
CA GLU A 58 -48.60 11.95 -27.70
C GLU A 58 -48.29 10.94 -28.80
N GLU A 59 -48.27 9.65 -28.43
CA GLU A 59 -48.57 8.55 -29.36
C GLU A 59 -48.72 7.26 -28.57
N LYS A 60 -49.97 6.90 -28.27
CA LYS A 60 -50.51 5.52 -28.29
C LYS A 60 -51.93 5.51 -27.71
N ALA A 61 -52.91 5.53 -28.59
CA ALA A 61 -53.99 4.53 -28.62
C ALA A 61 -55.03 4.96 -29.66
N GLU A 62 -54.96 4.41 -30.87
CA GLU A 62 -56.14 3.92 -31.60
C GLU A 62 -55.74 3.39 -32.98
N GLU A 63 -55.79 2.06 -33.14
CA GLU A 63 -56.11 1.45 -34.43
C GLU A 63 -56.47 -0.02 -34.16
N VAL A 64 -57.75 -0.41 -34.30
CA VAL A 64 -58.18 -1.69 -34.90
C VAL A 64 -59.61 -1.55 -35.45
N GLU A 65 -59.65 -1.47 -36.78
CA GLU A 65 -60.56 -2.08 -37.77
C GLU A 65 -62.09 -1.84 -37.77
N GLU A 66 -62.51 -1.14 -38.82
CA GLU A 66 -63.75 -1.35 -39.57
C GLU A 66 -63.78 -2.74 -40.24
N VAL A 67 -64.87 -3.50 -40.01
CA VAL A 67 -65.35 -4.51 -40.97
C VAL A 67 -66.87 -4.39 -41.12
N SER A 68 -67.28 -4.15 -42.36
CA SER A 68 -68.65 -4.07 -42.84
C SER A 68 -69.27 -5.46 -43.09
N THR A 69 -70.47 -5.73 -42.57
CA THR A 69 -71.49 -6.58 -43.24
C THR A 69 -72.92 -6.21 -42.81
N SER A 70 -73.83 -6.43 -43.75
CA SER A 70 -75.20 -5.95 -43.93
C SER A 70 -76.31 -6.70 -43.17
N SER A 71 -77.47 -6.03 -43.00
CA SER A 71 -78.86 -6.58 -42.98
C SER A 71 -79.21 -7.55 -41.84
N ASP A 72 -80.29 -7.50 -41.06
CA ASP A 72 -81.64 -6.96 -41.14
C ASP A 72 -82.24 -6.99 -39.70
N GLY A 73 -83.26 -6.18 -39.43
CA GLY A 73 -84.34 -6.63 -38.51
C GLY A 73 -84.55 -5.85 -37.20
N GLU A 74 -85.72 -5.23 -37.15
CA GLU A 74 -86.56 -4.97 -35.97
C GLU A 74 -86.27 -3.75 -35.06
N LYS A 75 -86.93 -2.65 -35.47
CA LYS A 75 -87.52 -1.61 -34.60
C LYS A 75 -88.03 -2.15 -33.25
N LEU A 76 -87.44 -1.66 -32.17
CA LEU A 76 -88.19 -1.33 -30.94
C LEU A 76 -88.00 0.17 -30.65
N ILE A 77 -89.13 0.87 -30.56
CA ILE A 77 -89.24 2.30 -30.32
C ILE A 77 -89.02 2.53 -28.82
N THR A 78 -87.88 3.10 -28.43
CA THR A 78 -87.70 3.76 -27.12
C THR A 78 -88.06 5.25 -27.24
N PRO A 79 -88.71 5.86 -26.24
CA PRO A 79 -89.19 7.24 -26.35
C PRO A 79 -88.03 8.26 -26.38
N PRO A 80 -88.17 9.38 -27.13
CA PRO A 80 -87.10 10.38 -27.34
C PRO A 80 -86.64 11.16 -26.10
N GLU A 81 -87.17 10.86 -24.92
CA GLU A 81 -86.77 11.48 -23.65
C GLU A 81 -85.64 10.74 -22.93
N GLU A 82 -85.44 9.44 -23.19
CA GLU A 82 -84.43 8.63 -22.47
C GLU A 82 -83.02 8.78 -23.08
N GLU A 83 -82.93 8.90 -24.41
CA GLU A 83 -81.70 9.20 -25.16
C GLU A 83 -81.14 10.58 -24.79
N LYS A 84 -82.02 11.58 -24.69
CA LYS A 84 -81.65 12.96 -24.36
C LYS A 84 -81.16 13.09 -22.91
N ARG A 85 -81.70 12.27 -22.01
CA ARG A 85 -81.30 12.23 -20.60
C ARG A 85 -79.94 11.56 -20.42
N ARG A 86 -79.67 10.46 -21.15
CA ARG A 86 -78.36 9.81 -21.21
C ARG A 86 -77.27 10.71 -21.76
N GLN A 87 -77.53 11.44 -22.85
CA GLN A 87 -76.56 12.40 -23.41
C GLN A 87 -76.23 13.53 -22.42
N THR A 88 -77.22 14.09 -21.73
CA THR A 88 -76.95 15.12 -20.70
C THR A 88 -76.21 14.57 -19.47
N GLU A 89 -76.39 13.29 -19.16
CA GLU A 89 -75.75 12.64 -18.01
C GLU A 89 -74.30 12.22 -18.33
N GLU A 90 -74.03 11.79 -19.57
CA GLU A 90 -72.67 11.53 -20.07
C GLU A 90 -71.86 12.82 -20.26
N GLU A 91 -72.45 13.89 -20.80
CA GLU A 91 -71.79 15.19 -20.91
C GLU A 91 -71.47 15.78 -19.53
N ALA A 92 -72.38 15.63 -18.55
CA ALA A 92 -72.12 16.06 -17.18
C ALA A 92 -71.02 15.25 -16.50
N LYS A 93 -70.94 13.94 -16.79
CA LYS A 93 -69.92 13.06 -16.24
C LYS A 93 -68.53 13.30 -16.85
N CYS A 94 -68.44 13.48 -18.17
CA CYS A 94 -67.20 13.87 -18.84
C CYS A 94 -66.66 15.19 -18.30
N LYS A 95 -67.52 16.20 -18.13
CA LYS A 95 -67.11 17.50 -17.62
C LYS A 95 -66.61 17.44 -16.17
N ALA A 96 -67.25 16.63 -15.33
CA ALA A 96 -66.80 16.40 -13.95
C ALA A 96 -65.47 15.64 -13.88
N GLU A 97 -65.22 14.71 -14.82
CA GLU A 97 -63.97 13.95 -14.88
C GLU A 97 -62.82 14.80 -15.42
N GLU A 98 -63.08 15.65 -16.41
CA GLU A 98 -62.10 16.61 -16.95
C GLU A 98 -61.74 17.69 -15.92
N ASP A 99 -62.72 18.25 -15.21
CA ASP A 99 -62.48 19.21 -14.13
C ASP A 99 -61.69 18.57 -12.97
N ALA A 100 -61.95 17.30 -12.63
CA ALA A 100 -61.20 16.58 -11.61
C ALA A 100 -59.74 16.31 -12.03
N ARG A 101 -59.52 16.00 -13.30
CA ARG A 101 -58.18 15.78 -13.87
C ARG A 101 -57.36 17.07 -13.88
N TRP A 102 -57.99 18.19 -14.26
CA TRP A 102 -57.35 19.50 -14.25
C TRP A 102 -56.93 19.92 -12.83
N GLN A 103 -57.79 19.74 -11.83
CA GLN A 103 -57.46 20.07 -10.43
C GLN A 103 -56.29 19.24 -9.90
N ALA A 104 -56.23 17.95 -10.23
CA ALA A 104 -55.13 17.08 -9.81
C ALA A 104 -53.78 17.45 -10.47
N GLU A 105 -53.79 17.78 -11.77
CA GLU A 105 -52.59 18.26 -12.47
C GLU A 105 -52.12 19.62 -11.94
N GLU A 106 -53.03 20.52 -11.61
CA GLU A 106 -52.70 21.83 -11.05
C GLU A 106 -52.13 21.74 -9.62
N GLU A 107 -52.64 20.80 -8.80
CA GLU A 107 -52.14 20.55 -7.43
C GLU A 107 -50.71 19.98 -7.45
N VAL A 108 -50.45 18.96 -8.28
CA VAL A 108 -49.10 18.38 -8.44
C VAL A 108 -48.10 19.42 -8.96
N ARG A 109 -48.53 20.29 -9.89
CA ARG A 109 -47.69 21.37 -10.39
C ARG A 109 -47.32 22.38 -9.29
N ARG A 110 -48.27 22.76 -8.43
CA ARG A 110 -47.99 23.68 -7.30
C ARG A 110 -47.03 23.07 -6.29
N GLU A 111 -47.17 21.78 -5.98
CA GLU A 111 -46.26 21.10 -5.04
C GLU A 111 -44.81 21.07 -5.55
N ILE A 112 -44.61 20.79 -6.84
CA ILE A 112 -43.27 20.80 -7.46
C ILE A 112 -42.67 22.22 -7.43
N GLU A 113 -43.46 23.24 -7.71
CA GLU A 113 -43.00 24.63 -7.72
C GLU A 113 -42.68 25.15 -6.31
N GLU A 114 -43.46 24.77 -5.30
CA GLU A 114 -43.16 25.12 -3.90
C GLU A 114 -41.95 24.38 -3.33
N ASP A 115 -41.75 23.11 -3.68
CA ASP A 115 -40.60 22.34 -3.21
C ASP A 115 -39.30 22.83 -3.87
N ALA A 116 -39.36 23.25 -5.14
CA ALA A 116 -38.26 23.92 -5.83
C ALA A 116 -37.92 25.28 -5.19
N ARG A 117 -38.93 26.09 -4.85
CA ARG A 117 -38.74 27.38 -4.16
C ARG A 117 -38.09 27.19 -2.78
N ARG A 118 -38.54 26.18 -2.01
CA ARG A 118 -38.02 25.88 -0.68
C ARG A 118 -36.56 25.46 -0.70
N LYS A 119 -36.17 24.60 -1.65
CA LYS A 119 -34.76 24.20 -1.84
C LYS A 119 -33.87 25.39 -2.22
N ALA A 120 -34.34 26.26 -3.11
CA ALA A 120 -33.59 27.45 -3.50
C ALA A 120 -33.38 28.44 -2.32
N GLU A 121 -34.38 28.60 -1.45
CA GLU A 121 -34.28 29.46 -0.28
C GLU A 121 -33.37 28.88 0.80
N GLU A 122 -33.41 27.56 1.04
CA GLU A 122 -32.54 26.87 1.98
C GLU A 122 -31.06 26.90 1.54
N ASP A 123 -30.79 26.69 0.24
CA ASP A 123 -29.44 26.77 -0.31
C ASP A 123 -28.88 28.21 -0.27
N ALA A 124 -29.71 29.22 -0.50
CA ALA A 124 -29.31 30.62 -0.37
C ALA A 124 -28.95 30.98 1.08
N LEU A 125 -29.72 30.51 2.06
CA LEU A 125 -29.43 30.73 3.47
C LEU A 125 -28.14 30.01 3.90
N ARG A 126 -27.92 28.78 3.41
CA ARG A 126 -26.72 27.99 3.70
C ARG A 126 -25.46 28.67 3.16
N GLN A 127 -25.51 29.26 1.96
CA GLN A 127 -24.38 30.00 1.39
C GLN A 127 -24.02 31.25 2.21
N VAL A 128 -25.01 32.00 2.72
CA VAL A 128 -24.76 33.18 3.56
C VAL A 128 -24.14 32.80 4.90
N ASP A 129 -24.59 31.70 5.52
CA ASP A 129 -24.05 31.24 6.81
C ASP A 129 -22.63 30.66 6.65
N GLU A 130 -22.37 29.93 5.57
CA GLU A 130 -21.02 29.47 5.23
C GLU A 130 -20.05 30.61 4.96
N GLU A 131 -20.47 31.67 4.26
CA GLU A 131 -19.62 32.83 3.98
C GLU A 131 -19.31 33.62 5.27
N ALA A 132 -20.29 33.74 6.17
CA ALA A 132 -20.10 34.38 7.47
C ALA A 132 -19.13 33.56 8.36
N GLN A 133 -19.26 32.24 8.39
CA GLN A 133 -18.33 31.37 9.13
C GLN A 133 -16.92 31.40 8.54
N ARG A 134 -16.78 31.40 7.21
CA ARG A 134 -15.45 31.51 6.55
C ARG A 134 -14.74 32.82 6.93
N LYS A 135 -15.45 33.95 6.91
CA LYS A 135 -14.88 35.25 7.31
C LYS A 135 -14.46 35.29 8.78
N ALA A 136 -15.26 34.70 9.68
CA ALA A 136 -14.92 34.62 11.11
C ALA A 136 -13.68 33.75 11.36
N VAL A 137 -13.56 32.62 10.66
CA VAL A 137 -12.39 31.73 10.75
C VAL A 137 -11.14 32.39 10.16
N GLU A 138 -11.27 33.07 9.02
CA GLU A 138 -10.15 33.79 8.39
C GLU A 138 -9.62 34.93 9.27
N GLU A 139 -10.50 35.70 9.92
CA GLU A 139 -10.09 36.76 10.83
C GLU A 139 -9.44 36.21 12.11
N SER A 140 -9.95 35.11 12.67
CA SER A 140 -9.34 34.44 13.82
C SER A 140 -7.94 33.91 13.49
N LEU A 141 -7.80 33.23 12.34
CA LEU A 141 -6.52 32.67 11.90
C LEU A 141 -5.47 33.77 11.67
N ARG A 142 -5.88 34.90 11.09
CA ARG A 142 -4.99 36.04 10.84
C ARG A 142 -4.47 36.67 12.13
N ARG A 143 -5.32 36.76 13.17
CA ARG A 143 -4.91 37.27 14.50
C ARG A 143 -3.92 36.32 15.18
N GLU A 144 -4.16 35.01 15.10
CA GLU A 144 -3.24 34.00 15.66
C GLU A 144 -1.90 33.97 14.93
N GLU A 145 -1.90 34.12 13.61
CA GLU A 145 -0.67 34.16 12.79
C GLU A 145 0.18 35.40 13.11
N GLU A 146 -0.45 36.57 13.29
CA GLU A 146 0.26 37.80 13.62
C GLU A 146 0.85 37.79 15.04
N GLU A 147 0.15 37.18 16.01
CA GLU A 147 0.68 37.00 17.36
C GLU A 147 1.80 35.94 17.40
N ALA A 148 1.69 34.86 16.62
CA ALA A 148 2.74 33.85 16.49
C ALA A 148 4.00 34.40 15.81
N ARG A 149 3.85 35.24 14.78
CA ARG A 149 4.97 35.92 14.11
C ARG A 149 5.73 36.82 15.09
N ARG A 150 5.02 37.63 15.88
CA ARG A 150 5.66 38.52 16.88
C ARG A 150 6.45 37.73 17.93
N LYS A 151 5.91 36.62 18.43
CA LYS A 151 6.61 35.75 19.40
C LYS A 151 7.84 35.07 18.79
N ALA A 152 7.77 34.66 17.52
CA ALA A 152 8.91 34.05 16.83
C ALA A 152 10.03 35.06 16.57
N GLU A 153 9.70 36.29 16.18
CA GLU A 153 10.68 37.37 15.99
C GLU A 153 11.39 37.75 17.31
N GLU A 154 10.66 37.89 18.41
CA GLU A 154 11.24 38.15 19.74
C GLU A 154 12.15 37.01 20.22
N GLU A 155 11.77 35.74 19.98
CA GLU A 155 12.58 34.58 20.39
C GLU A 155 13.85 34.46 19.55
N VAL A 156 13.79 34.70 18.23
CA VAL A 156 14.97 34.70 17.36
C VAL A 156 15.94 35.80 17.77
N GLN A 157 15.42 36.99 18.09
CA GLN A 157 16.28 38.09 18.54
C GLN A 157 16.97 37.77 19.86
N ARG A 158 16.25 37.17 20.83
CA ARG A 158 16.83 36.72 22.10
C ARG A 158 17.89 35.63 21.92
N GLN A 159 17.64 34.64 21.06
CA GLN A 159 18.60 33.57 20.78
C GLN A 159 19.86 34.08 20.08
N THR A 160 19.72 35.06 19.18
CA THR A 160 20.85 35.66 18.48
C THR A 160 21.73 36.46 19.44
N GLU A 161 21.12 37.24 20.34
CA GLU A 161 21.84 37.98 21.38
C GLU A 161 22.54 37.03 22.38
N GLU A 162 21.88 35.95 22.79
CA GLU A 162 22.45 34.95 23.70
C GLU A 162 23.57 34.13 23.05
N GLU A 163 23.47 33.81 21.75
CA GLU A 163 24.52 33.10 21.01
C GLU A 163 25.74 33.99 20.76
N ILE A 164 25.55 35.29 20.50
CA ILE A 164 26.65 36.26 20.41
C ILE A 164 27.35 36.37 21.77
N ARG A 165 26.60 36.44 22.89
CA ARG A 165 27.18 36.46 24.24
C ARG A 165 27.95 35.17 24.55
N ARG A 166 27.38 34.00 24.24
CA ARG A 166 28.01 32.70 24.49
C ARG A 166 29.29 32.51 23.67
N LYS A 167 29.30 32.91 22.40
CA LYS A 167 30.51 32.85 21.56
C LYS A 167 31.62 33.76 22.09
N ALA A 168 31.27 34.93 22.63
CA ALA A 168 32.25 35.80 23.28
C ALA A 168 32.82 35.20 24.58
N GLU A 169 31.98 34.55 25.40
CA GLU A 169 32.40 33.86 26.63
C GLU A 169 33.24 32.60 26.34
N GLU A 170 32.86 31.79 25.36
CA GLU A 170 33.63 30.61 24.91
C GLU A 170 34.99 31.02 24.33
N GLU A 171 35.08 32.13 23.60
CA GLU A 171 36.35 32.63 23.07
C GLU A 171 37.33 33.00 24.19
N VAL A 172 36.84 33.70 25.21
CA VAL A 172 37.65 34.10 26.37
C VAL A 172 38.10 32.88 27.18
N MET A 173 37.23 31.89 27.38
CA MET A 173 37.57 30.65 28.06
C MET A 173 38.58 29.81 27.28
N ARG A 174 38.43 29.71 25.95
CA ARG A 174 39.34 28.98 25.08
C ARG A 174 40.75 29.59 25.07
N GLN A 175 40.84 30.93 25.03
CA GLN A 175 42.12 31.62 25.12
C GLN A 175 42.80 31.42 26.49
N ALA A 176 42.02 31.41 27.59
CA ALA A 176 42.54 31.12 28.92
C ALA A 176 43.02 29.66 29.06
N GLU A 177 42.32 28.70 28.43
CA GLU A 177 42.66 27.27 28.48
C GLU A 177 43.86 26.93 27.59
N GLU A 178 44.00 27.55 26.41
CA GLU A 178 45.21 27.47 25.58
C GLU A 178 46.41 28.09 26.29
N GLU A 179 46.25 29.24 26.95
CA GLU A 179 47.36 29.86 27.69
C GLU A 179 47.77 29.02 28.91
N ALA A 180 46.82 28.39 29.60
CA ALA A 180 47.10 27.46 30.70
C ALA A 180 47.80 26.17 30.21
N LYS A 181 47.35 25.58 29.10
CA LYS A 181 48.01 24.41 28.48
C LYS A 181 49.43 24.74 28.03
N ARG A 182 49.62 25.88 27.36
CA ARG A 182 50.94 26.30 26.87
C ARG A 182 51.94 26.53 28.02
N ARG A 183 51.48 27.04 29.17
CA ARG A 183 52.29 27.16 30.39
C ARG A 183 52.65 25.80 31.00
N VAL A 184 51.72 24.85 31.03
CA VAL A 184 51.97 23.48 31.53
C VAL A 184 52.91 22.71 30.60
N GLU A 185 52.78 22.90 29.28
CA GLU A 185 53.60 22.24 28.26
C GLU A 185 55.03 22.83 28.24
N GLU A 186 55.20 24.16 28.38
CA GLU A 186 56.51 24.80 28.58
C GLU A 186 57.18 24.41 29.90
N GLU A 187 56.42 24.26 31.00
CA GLU A 187 56.95 23.83 32.29
C GLU A 187 57.32 22.33 32.31
N ALA A 188 56.57 21.49 31.60
CA ALA A 188 56.90 20.08 31.42
C ALA A 188 58.14 19.90 30.53
N GLN A 189 58.26 20.67 29.45
CA GLN A 189 59.43 20.64 28.57
C GLN A 189 60.70 21.10 29.29
N ARG A 190 60.62 22.15 30.12
CA ARG A 190 61.75 22.59 30.97
C ARG A 190 62.19 21.53 31.98
N LYS A 191 61.26 20.83 32.63
CA LYS A 191 61.59 19.75 33.59
C LYS A 191 62.18 18.52 32.92
N VAL A 192 61.82 18.24 31.66
CA VAL A 192 62.41 17.16 30.86
C VAL A 192 63.83 17.51 30.41
N ASP A 193 64.05 18.75 29.95
CA ASP A 193 65.38 19.21 29.53
C ASP A 193 66.36 19.37 30.71
N GLU A 194 65.89 19.86 31.88
CA GLU A 194 66.68 19.90 33.12
C GLU A 194 66.96 18.50 33.68
N GLY A 195 66.02 17.55 33.53
CA GLY A 195 66.18 16.16 33.93
C GLY A 195 67.20 15.39 33.08
N LEU A 196 67.22 15.63 31.77
CA LEU A 196 68.24 15.04 30.87
C LEU A 196 69.64 15.62 31.11
N GLN A 197 69.77 16.91 31.41
CA GLN A 197 71.07 17.51 31.72
C GLN A 197 71.63 17.02 33.06
N GLN A 198 70.79 16.86 34.10
CA GLN A 198 71.22 16.30 35.39
C GLN A 198 71.57 14.80 35.33
N GLN A 199 70.93 14.02 34.44
CA GLN A 199 71.28 12.60 34.22
C GLN A 199 72.61 12.41 33.47
N VAL A 200 72.97 13.32 32.56
CA VAL A 200 74.26 13.27 31.85
C VAL A 200 75.40 13.74 32.75
N GLU A 201 75.17 14.75 33.59
CA GLU A 201 76.16 15.27 34.55
C GLU A 201 76.41 14.29 35.73
N SER A 202 75.35 13.60 36.20
CA SER A 202 75.46 12.61 37.30
C SER A 202 76.05 11.26 36.90
N THR A 203 76.21 10.99 35.60
CA THR A 203 76.80 9.73 35.11
C THR A 203 78.34 9.78 34.99
N ILE A 204 78.98 10.96 35.06
CA ILE A 204 80.43 11.11 34.83
C ILE A 204 81.27 11.33 36.10
N GLN A 205 80.68 11.69 37.25
CA GLN A 205 81.46 11.91 38.48
C GLN A 205 81.05 10.98 39.64
N THR A 206 82.03 10.16 40.06
CA THR A 206 82.18 9.47 41.35
C THR A 206 81.52 8.10 41.55
N ARG A 207 82.30 7.04 41.29
CA ARG A 207 82.42 5.91 42.22
C ARG A 207 83.52 6.22 43.23
N ALA A 208 83.23 6.16 44.54
CA ALA A 208 84.01 5.49 45.57
C ALA A 208 83.32 5.63 46.95
N PRO A 209 83.49 4.66 47.86
CA PRO A 209 82.50 4.28 48.87
C PRO A 209 82.80 4.91 50.25
N GLU A 210 81.77 5.03 51.10
CA GLU A 210 81.79 4.63 52.52
C GLU A 210 80.46 4.99 53.24
N ASP A 211 79.93 3.99 53.92
CA ASP A 211 78.94 4.01 55.02
C ASP A 211 77.70 4.93 54.97
N ARG A 212 76.54 4.29 54.76
CA ARG A 212 75.43 4.22 55.75
C ARG A 212 74.32 3.31 55.23
N GLY A 213 73.93 2.34 56.07
CA GLY A 213 72.91 1.34 55.76
C GLY A 213 71.52 1.95 55.49
N GLY A 214 70.93 1.54 54.37
CA GLY A 214 69.56 1.79 54.00
C GLY A 214 69.27 1.14 52.65
N LYS A 215 68.55 0.01 52.64
CA LYS A 215 68.25 -0.79 51.44
C LYS A 215 67.30 0.01 50.52
N PRO A 216 67.67 0.40 49.30
CA PRO A 216 66.70 0.91 48.34
C PRO A 216 65.90 -0.27 47.80
N ARG A 217 64.58 -0.12 47.76
CA ARG A 217 63.67 -1.08 47.16
C ARG A 217 63.88 -1.01 45.64
N GLU A 218 64.54 -2.01 45.06
CA GLU A 218 64.58 -2.21 43.62
C GLU A 218 63.14 -2.30 43.11
N LEU A 219 62.74 -1.37 42.24
CA LEU A 219 61.60 -1.61 41.36
C LEU A 219 62.02 -2.77 40.46
N SER A 220 61.37 -3.90 40.64
CA SER A 220 61.72 -5.11 39.93
C SER A 220 61.41 -4.93 38.44
N ASN A 221 62.20 -5.54 37.55
CA ASN A 221 61.94 -5.63 36.10
C ASN A 221 60.52 -6.14 35.74
N LYS A 222 59.73 -6.63 36.70
CA LYS A 222 58.32 -7.00 36.52
C LYS A 222 57.38 -5.79 36.43
N ASP A 223 57.69 -4.67 37.07
CA ASP A 223 56.83 -3.49 37.14
C ASP A 223 56.93 -2.64 35.87
N GLU A 224 58.13 -2.51 35.29
CA GLU A 224 58.33 -1.92 33.95
C GLU A 224 57.68 -2.77 32.86
N ASN A 225 57.84 -4.09 32.91
CA ASN A 225 57.25 -5.01 31.93
C ASN A 225 55.71 -5.06 32.02
N GLY A 226 55.14 -4.83 33.21
CA GLY A 226 53.70 -4.69 33.41
C GLY A 226 53.14 -3.38 32.83
N TYR A 227 53.87 -2.28 32.97
CA TYR A 227 53.49 -0.97 32.43
C TYR A 227 53.58 -0.96 30.89
N VAL A 228 54.67 -1.50 30.32
CA VAL A 228 54.84 -1.65 28.87
C VAL A 228 53.73 -2.52 28.28
N LYS A 229 53.41 -3.67 28.87
CA LYS A 229 52.28 -4.51 28.42
C LYS A 229 50.93 -3.81 28.48
N LYS A 230 50.72 -2.94 29.49
CA LYS A 230 49.48 -2.16 29.62
C LYS A 230 49.37 -1.10 28.53
N ILE A 231 50.48 -0.44 28.20
CA ILE A 231 50.57 0.51 27.08
C ILE A 231 50.37 -0.22 25.75
N GLU A 232 51.00 -1.37 25.55
CA GLU A 232 50.80 -2.21 24.34
C GLU A 232 49.35 -2.69 24.21
N ALA A 233 48.71 -3.10 25.31
CA ALA A 233 47.30 -3.49 25.32
C ALA A 233 46.37 -2.31 25.01
N LEU A 234 46.65 -1.11 25.57
CA LEU A 234 45.92 0.12 25.25
C LEU A 234 46.11 0.53 23.80
N ALA A 235 47.34 0.52 23.28
CA ALA A 235 47.64 0.84 21.88
C ALA A 235 46.98 -0.18 20.93
N LYS A 236 46.98 -1.47 21.29
CA LYS A 236 46.28 -2.51 20.55
C LYS A 236 44.77 -2.29 20.57
N ALA A 237 44.18 -1.98 21.72
CA ALA A 237 42.75 -1.69 21.85
C ALA A 237 42.35 -0.43 21.06
N VAL A 238 43.15 0.63 21.10
CA VAL A 238 42.94 1.85 20.31
C VAL A 238 43.04 1.55 18.82
N LYS A 239 44.02 0.75 18.40
CA LYS A 239 44.18 0.33 17.00
C LYS A 239 43.04 -0.58 16.53
N GLU A 240 42.59 -1.53 17.34
CA GLU A 240 41.45 -2.38 17.05
C GLU A 240 40.14 -1.57 16.96
N LYS A 241 39.95 -0.59 17.87
CA LYS A 241 38.82 0.34 17.83
C LYS A 241 38.90 1.29 16.62
N ALA A 242 40.09 1.75 16.24
CA ALA A 242 40.31 2.53 15.02
C ALA A 242 40.07 1.71 13.75
N LEU A 243 40.38 0.41 13.74
CA LEU A 243 40.09 -0.50 12.63
C LEU A 243 38.60 -0.84 12.50
N SER A 244 37.80 -0.62 13.55
CA SER A 244 36.33 -0.74 13.50
C SER A 244 35.64 0.51 12.92
N LEU A 245 36.38 1.60 12.69
CA LEU A 245 35.88 2.84 12.09
C LEU A 245 35.33 2.57 10.68
N ARG A 246 34.00 2.59 10.56
CA ARG A 246 33.28 2.28 9.32
C ARG A 246 32.51 3.50 8.81
N PRO A 247 33.17 4.39 8.06
CA PRO A 247 32.48 5.44 7.32
C PRO A 247 31.65 4.79 6.20
N GLU A 248 30.34 5.04 6.19
CA GLU A 248 29.40 4.47 5.24
C GLU A 248 28.90 5.52 4.26
N VAL A 249 28.87 5.18 2.98
CA VAL A 249 28.20 6.03 1.97
C VAL A 249 26.71 5.73 2.04
N VAL A 250 25.91 6.76 2.32
CA VAL A 250 24.47 6.65 2.52
C VAL A 250 23.72 7.64 1.64
N CYS A 251 22.44 7.35 1.40
CA CYS A 251 21.51 8.32 0.85
C CYS A 251 20.35 8.53 1.82
N TRP A 252 19.76 9.72 1.81
CA TRP A 252 18.54 10.00 2.56
C TRP A 252 17.69 11.04 1.83
N LYS A 253 16.40 10.96 2.05
CA LYS A 253 15.44 11.93 1.56
C LYS A 253 15.21 12.99 2.62
N ASP A 254 15.33 14.25 2.23
CA ASP A 254 14.90 15.38 3.04
C ASP A 254 13.99 16.28 2.21
N ALA A 255 12.80 16.58 2.74
CA ALA A 255 11.67 17.11 1.97
C ALA A 255 11.36 16.25 0.71
N ARG A 256 11.64 16.77 -0.49
CA ARG A 256 11.43 16.08 -1.78
C ARG A 256 12.72 15.81 -2.55
N LYS A 257 13.88 15.92 -1.89
CA LYS A 257 15.19 15.81 -2.53
C LYS A 257 16.04 14.73 -1.86
N TRP A 258 16.72 13.91 -2.66
CA TRP A 258 17.68 12.93 -2.16
C TRP A 258 19.05 13.56 -1.97
N PHE A 259 19.66 13.27 -0.83
CA PHE A 259 21.02 13.63 -0.52
C PHE A 259 21.89 12.38 -0.51
N ILE A 260 23.16 12.56 -0.89
CA ILE A 260 24.19 11.52 -0.78
C ILE A 260 25.25 12.05 0.17
N GLY A 261 25.69 11.22 1.08
CA GLY A 261 26.64 11.63 2.09
C GLY A 261 27.42 10.48 2.69
N LEU A 262 28.31 10.86 3.60
CA LEU A 262 29.03 9.96 4.47
C LEU A 262 28.40 9.98 5.86
N GLU A 263 28.05 8.81 6.36
CA GLU A 263 27.65 8.59 7.74
C GLU A 263 28.81 7.95 8.50
N ILE A 264 29.28 8.63 9.54
CA ILE A 264 30.22 8.07 10.50
C ILE A 264 29.45 7.77 11.76
N GLN A 265 29.57 6.54 12.23
CA GLN A 265 28.93 6.05 13.44
C GLN A 265 29.22 6.92 14.67
N GLU A 266 28.22 7.21 15.50
CA GLU A 266 28.34 8.19 16.61
C GLU A 266 29.45 7.86 17.63
N GLU A 267 29.60 6.59 18.02
CA GLU A 267 30.70 6.15 18.92
C GLU A 267 32.11 6.42 18.39
N TYR A 268 32.22 6.67 17.09
CA TYR A 268 33.47 7.00 16.41
C TYR A 268 33.66 8.49 16.20
N GLN A 269 32.63 9.29 16.48
CA GLN A 269 32.71 10.75 16.50
C GLN A 269 33.30 11.27 17.81
N GLU A 270 33.28 10.46 18.87
CA GLU A 270 33.89 10.77 20.18
C GLU A 270 35.42 10.87 20.12
N PHE A 271 36.06 10.31 19.09
CA PHE A 271 37.50 10.43 18.86
C PHE A 271 37.96 11.81 18.41
N GLY A 272 37.02 12.76 18.20
CA GLY A 272 37.34 14.13 17.82
C GLY A 272 38.12 14.28 16.51
N GLY A 273 38.44 15.53 16.14
CA GLY A 273 39.29 15.84 14.98
C GLY A 273 38.93 15.19 13.63
N ILE A 274 37.64 14.97 13.34
CA ILE A 274 37.22 14.34 12.07
C ILE A 274 37.21 15.37 10.95
N VAL A 275 38.09 15.16 9.97
CA VAL A 275 38.16 15.93 8.73
C VAL A 275 37.76 15.03 7.56
N VAL A 276 36.75 15.45 6.80
CA VAL A 276 36.28 14.73 5.61
C VAL A 276 36.50 15.60 4.38
N THR A 277 37.19 15.06 3.39
CA THR A 277 37.41 15.74 2.10
C THR A 277 36.98 14.87 0.93
N GLN A 278 36.51 15.47 -0.16
CA GLN A 278 36.29 14.80 -1.44
C GLN A 278 37.15 15.48 -2.51
N ASP A 279 38.02 14.70 -3.15
CA ASP A 279 39.02 15.20 -4.09
C ASP A 279 39.86 16.37 -3.51
N GLY A 280 40.18 16.30 -2.21
CA GLY A 280 40.90 17.35 -1.48
C GLY A 280 40.07 18.55 -1.03
N VAL A 281 38.79 18.63 -1.41
CA VAL A 281 37.88 19.71 -0.98
C VAL A 281 37.19 19.31 0.33
N LEU A 282 37.22 20.18 1.34
CA LEU A 282 36.56 19.95 2.63
C LEU A 282 35.04 19.84 2.46
N ILE A 283 34.47 18.77 3.02
CA ILE A 283 33.02 18.53 3.02
C ILE A 283 32.43 18.95 4.37
N GLN A 284 31.28 19.62 4.33
CA GLN A 284 30.56 20.02 5.54
C GLN A 284 29.62 18.93 6.07
N LYS A 285 29.45 18.95 7.39
CA LYS A 285 28.54 18.09 8.14
C LYS A 285 27.15 18.75 8.21
N ASP A 286 26.10 18.02 7.88
CA ASP A 286 24.71 18.47 7.98
C ASP A 286 24.25 18.54 9.45
N GLY A 287 23.07 19.13 9.68
CA GLY A 287 22.47 19.24 11.01
C GLY A 287 22.14 17.89 11.67
N ARG A 288 22.21 16.77 10.95
CA ARG A 288 22.00 15.40 11.46
C ARG A 288 23.31 14.64 11.67
N GLY A 289 24.45 15.27 11.38
CA GLY A 289 25.77 14.72 11.61
C GLY A 289 26.35 13.88 10.47
N ARG A 290 25.87 14.07 9.24
CA ARG A 290 26.36 13.38 8.02
C ARG A 290 27.08 14.35 7.10
N TRP A 291 28.14 13.92 6.44
CA TRP A 291 28.92 14.77 5.53
C TRP A 291 28.35 14.69 4.12
N VAL A 292 27.84 15.79 3.56
CA VAL A 292 27.12 15.79 2.27
C VAL A 292 28.12 15.77 1.11
N LEU A 293 28.10 14.73 0.28
CA LEU A 293 29.03 14.63 -0.86
C LEU A 293 28.78 15.74 -1.89
N LEU A 294 29.86 16.26 -2.47
CA LEU A 294 29.83 17.26 -3.54
C LEU A 294 29.59 16.61 -4.91
N LYS A 295 30.12 15.39 -5.11
CA LYS A 295 30.02 14.63 -6.35
C LYS A 295 29.62 13.19 -6.06
N THR A 296 29.00 12.53 -7.04
CA THR A 296 28.72 11.09 -6.95
C THR A 296 30.00 10.26 -7.07
N THR A 297 31.01 10.74 -7.81
CA THR A 297 32.31 10.10 -8.05
C THR A 297 33.46 10.77 -7.31
N GLY A 298 34.66 10.17 -7.36
CA GLY A 298 35.90 10.73 -6.79
C GLY A 298 36.39 9.98 -5.57
N ILE A 299 37.31 10.61 -4.82
CA ILE A 299 37.94 10.01 -3.65
C ILE A 299 37.49 10.76 -2.40
N VAL A 300 36.82 10.05 -1.48
CA VAL A 300 36.47 10.58 -0.16
C VAL A 300 37.53 10.12 0.84
N GLN A 301 38.20 11.08 1.47
CA GLN A 301 39.17 10.83 2.54
C GLN A 301 38.58 11.26 3.87
N VAL A 302 38.64 10.36 4.84
CA VAL A 302 38.25 10.60 6.23
C VAL A 302 39.49 10.52 7.08
N ARG A 303 39.82 11.59 7.79
CA ARG A 303 40.97 11.65 8.70
C ARG A 303 40.45 11.90 10.11
N TRP A 304 40.91 11.08 11.05
CA TRP A 304 40.75 11.31 12.48
C TRP A 304 42.09 11.80 13.01
N GLU A 305 42.23 13.11 13.18
CA GLU A 305 43.51 13.75 13.49
C GLU A 305 44.05 13.33 14.86
N GLU A 306 43.19 13.20 15.87
CA GLU A 306 43.58 12.89 17.24
C GLU A 306 44.18 11.48 17.41
N ILE A 307 43.77 10.53 16.56
CA ILE A 307 44.26 9.14 16.59
C ILE A 307 45.17 8.79 15.40
N GLY A 308 45.47 9.76 14.52
CA GLY A 308 46.34 9.57 13.36
C GLY A 308 45.84 8.53 12.35
N TYR A 309 44.53 8.26 12.31
CA TYR A 309 43.92 7.27 11.43
C TYR A 309 43.29 7.94 10.21
N GLN A 310 43.41 7.30 9.04
CA GLN A 310 42.73 7.74 7.83
C GLN A 310 42.13 6.58 7.05
N LYS A 311 40.99 6.83 6.41
CA LYS A 311 40.31 5.90 5.52
C LYS A 311 40.01 6.58 4.20
N GLU A 312 40.34 5.89 3.11
CA GLU A 312 40.00 6.30 1.75
C GLU A 312 38.82 5.47 1.24
N ILE A 313 37.84 6.14 0.63
CA ILE A 313 36.69 5.53 -0.03
C ILE A 313 36.67 6.00 -1.48
N ARG A 314 36.78 5.05 -2.41
CA ARG A 314 36.76 5.32 -3.85
C ARG A 314 35.35 5.17 -4.41
N LEU A 315 34.92 6.21 -5.12
CA LEU A 315 33.60 6.33 -5.72
C LEU A 315 33.76 6.24 -7.24
N ASP A 316 34.10 5.04 -7.74
CA ASP A 316 34.58 4.86 -9.13
C ASP A 316 33.46 4.78 -10.18
N LYS A 317 32.26 4.33 -9.79
CA LYS A 317 31.16 4.12 -10.76
C LYS A 317 30.44 5.43 -11.06
N PRO A 318 29.92 5.65 -12.28
CA PRO A 318 29.11 6.84 -12.60
C PRO A 318 27.70 6.80 -11.98
N TYR A 319 27.33 5.71 -11.31
CA TYR A 319 26.06 5.53 -10.61
C TYR A 319 26.27 5.03 -9.19
N ARG A 320 25.30 5.24 -8.29
CA ARG A 320 25.32 4.74 -6.91
C ARG A 320 24.06 3.93 -6.62
N VAL A 321 24.23 2.80 -5.93
CA VAL A 321 23.15 1.87 -5.61
C VAL A 321 23.00 1.83 -4.10
N PHE A 322 21.84 2.23 -3.61
CA PHE A 322 21.53 2.24 -2.19
C PHE A 322 20.45 1.23 -1.90
N ARG A 323 20.73 0.26 -1.03
CA ARG A 323 19.70 -0.58 -0.45
C ARG A 323 18.95 0.24 0.60
N LEU A 324 17.63 0.32 0.48
CA LEU A 324 16.81 1.13 1.37
C LEU A 324 16.51 0.38 2.69
N SER A 325 16.52 1.12 3.80
CA SER A 325 15.93 0.72 5.08
C SER A 325 14.72 1.64 5.32
N GLY A 326 13.50 1.13 5.10
CA GLY A 326 12.31 1.96 4.93
C GLY A 326 12.29 2.76 3.61
N MET A 327 11.54 3.86 3.55
CA MET A 327 11.35 4.61 2.28
C MET A 327 12.30 5.79 2.07
N ASN A 328 12.95 6.29 3.12
CA ASN A 328 13.62 7.60 3.11
C ASN A 328 15.13 7.57 3.38
N GLN A 329 15.73 6.38 3.52
CA GLN A 329 17.16 6.24 3.74
C GLN A 329 17.67 4.94 3.12
N GLY A 330 18.92 4.96 2.65
CA GLY A 330 19.58 3.76 2.15
C GLY A 330 21.08 3.79 2.29
N ARG A 331 21.69 2.62 2.16
CA ARG A 331 23.13 2.38 2.30
C ARG A 331 23.72 1.86 1.01
N SER A 332 24.88 2.40 0.65
CA SER A 332 25.57 2.02 -0.58
C SER A 332 25.97 0.55 -0.49
N VAL A 333 25.60 -0.24 -1.50
CA VAL A 333 25.94 -1.65 -1.59
C VAL A 333 26.71 -1.95 -2.88
N ARG A 334 27.58 -2.97 -2.84
CA ARG A 334 28.33 -3.41 -4.03
C ARG A 334 27.47 -4.16 -5.04
N TYR A 335 26.52 -4.96 -4.54
CA TYR A 335 25.64 -5.82 -5.32
C TYR A 335 24.21 -5.63 -4.85
N ALA A 336 23.27 -5.64 -5.78
CA ALA A 336 21.85 -5.69 -5.46
C ALA A 336 21.43 -7.16 -5.23
N THR A 337 20.71 -7.41 -4.13
CA THR A 337 20.00 -8.66 -3.84
C THR A 337 18.50 -8.37 -3.82
N PHE A 338 17.66 -9.19 -3.19
CA PHE A 338 16.23 -8.88 -3.07
C PHE A 338 15.99 -7.66 -2.14
N GLY A 339 14.90 -6.93 -2.38
CA GLY A 339 14.46 -5.77 -1.59
C GLY A 339 14.38 -4.47 -2.36
N TYR A 340 14.31 -3.36 -1.63
CA TYR A 340 14.11 -2.03 -2.16
C TYR A 340 15.44 -1.28 -2.36
N TYR A 341 15.53 -0.58 -3.48
CA TYR A 341 16.72 0.15 -3.87
C TYR A 341 16.37 1.54 -4.36
N ARG A 342 17.26 2.48 -4.05
CA ARG A 342 17.34 3.78 -4.71
C ARG A 342 18.64 3.82 -5.49
N VAL A 343 18.54 4.02 -6.79
CA VAL A 343 19.69 4.05 -7.68
C VAL A 343 19.82 5.44 -8.25
N ILE A 344 20.97 6.06 -7.98
CA ILE A 344 21.26 7.42 -8.43
C ILE A 344 22.16 7.33 -9.65
N VAL A 345 21.66 7.87 -10.76
CA VAL A 345 22.27 7.85 -12.09
C VAL A 345 22.27 9.26 -12.69
N PRO A 346 23.10 9.53 -13.70
CA PRO A 346 22.98 10.74 -14.50
C PRO A 346 21.56 10.96 -15.01
N ASP A 347 21.12 12.22 -15.10
CA ASP A 347 19.74 12.56 -15.49
C ASP A 347 19.43 12.30 -16.98
N ASP A 348 20.45 12.09 -17.80
CA ASP A 348 20.35 11.66 -19.19
C ASP A 348 20.22 10.13 -19.37
N TRP A 349 20.29 9.35 -18.29
CA TRP A 349 20.07 7.90 -18.33
C TRP A 349 18.60 7.55 -18.25
N GLN A 350 18.19 6.55 -19.02
CA GLN A 350 16.82 6.02 -19.02
C GLN A 350 16.79 4.61 -18.45
N ARG A 351 15.74 4.29 -17.69
CA ARG A 351 15.50 2.92 -17.23
C ARG A 351 15.29 2.00 -18.43
N ASP A 352 15.96 0.85 -18.46
CA ASP A 352 15.62 -0.21 -19.41
C ASP A 352 14.43 -1.00 -18.86
N GLU A 353 13.22 -0.62 -19.24
CA GLU A 353 11.97 -1.23 -18.74
C GLU A 353 11.80 -2.68 -19.19
N ARG A 354 12.42 -3.07 -20.31
CA ARG A 354 12.38 -4.46 -20.80
C ARG A 354 13.12 -5.40 -19.85
N ILE A 355 14.22 -4.93 -19.27
CA ILE A 355 15.04 -5.73 -18.33
C ILE A 355 14.61 -5.49 -16.87
N SER A 356 14.26 -4.26 -16.52
CA SER A 356 14.05 -3.86 -15.12
C SER A 356 12.59 -3.80 -14.70
N GLY A 357 11.67 -4.04 -15.64
CA GLY A 357 10.26 -3.77 -15.44
C GLY A 357 9.93 -2.27 -15.48
N PRO A 358 8.63 -1.92 -15.45
CA PRO A 358 8.17 -0.54 -15.51
C PRO A 358 8.64 0.28 -14.30
N ASP A 359 8.76 1.60 -14.47
CA ASP A 359 9.03 2.47 -13.33
C ASP A 359 7.80 2.56 -12.40
N ILE A 360 7.95 2.06 -11.18
CA ILE A 360 6.87 1.98 -10.19
C ILE A 360 6.71 3.32 -9.45
N GLN A 361 7.76 4.15 -9.45
CA GLN A 361 7.77 5.44 -8.78
C GLN A 361 8.51 6.45 -9.66
N SER A 362 7.91 7.61 -9.91
CA SER A 362 8.55 8.68 -10.69
C SER A 362 9.96 9.01 -10.16
N THR A 363 10.85 9.39 -11.07
CA THR A 363 12.20 9.80 -10.68
C THR A 363 12.17 10.98 -9.71
N GLU A 364 13.08 10.95 -8.74
CA GLU A 364 13.15 11.97 -7.70
C GLU A 364 14.46 12.76 -7.80
N PRO A 365 14.44 14.07 -7.50
CA PRO A 365 15.61 14.93 -7.67
C PRO A 365 16.69 14.62 -6.61
N VAL A 366 17.95 14.78 -7.00
CA VAL A 366 19.13 14.56 -6.14
C VAL A 366 19.84 15.89 -5.85
N CYS A 367 20.50 16.01 -4.70
CA CYS A 367 21.22 17.21 -4.27
C CYS A 367 22.33 17.64 -5.23
N ILE A 368 22.97 16.66 -5.85
CA ILE A 368 24.03 16.81 -6.84
C ILE A 368 23.39 17.04 -8.21
N THR A 369 23.77 18.13 -8.88
CA THR A 369 23.25 18.51 -10.21
C THR A 369 23.63 17.50 -11.29
N GLY A 370 22.74 17.24 -12.25
CA GLY A 370 22.97 16.27 -13.32
C GLY A 370 22.66 14.83 -12.95
N PHE A 371 21.98 14.59 -11.82
CA PHE A 371 21.63 13.25 -11.32
C PHE A 371 20.17 13.16 -10.89
N GLN A 372 19.60 11.97 -11.06
CA GLN A 372 18.26 11.62 -10.62
C GLN A 372 18.24 10.28 -9.89
N ALA A 373 17.22 10.06 -9.07
CA ALA A 373 17.07 8.85 -8.26
C ALA A 373 15.89 8.00 -8.74
N HIS A 374 16.16 6.75 -9.12
CA HIS A 374 15.15 5.77 -9.53
C HIS A 374 14.91 4.72 -8.44
N TYR A 375 13.66 4.28 -8.31
CA TYR A 375 13.25 3.26 -7.35
C TYR A 375 13.25 1.86 -7.96
N PHE A 376 13.77 0.85 -7.27
CA PHE A 376 13.64 -0.54 -7.72
C PHE A 376 13.18 -1.43 -6.58
N LEU A 377 12.28 -2.36 -6.89
CA LEU A 377 11.95 -3.50 -6.05
C LEU A 377 12.45 -4.77 -6.75
N LEU A 378 13.40 -5.46 -6.14
CA LEU A 378 13.89 -6.76 -6.59
C LEU A 378 13.25 -7.86 -5.75
N GLU A 379 12.40 -8.69 -6.37
CA GLU A 379 11.70 -9.75 -5.66
C GLU A 379 12.53 -11.01 -5.53
N ARG A 380 12.34 -11.73 -4.42
CA ARG A 380 13.00 -13.01 -4.17
C ARG A 380 12.54 -14.02 -5.22
N GLY A 381 13.49 -14.70 -5.87
CA GLY A 381 13.21 -15.68 -6.92
C GLY A 381 12.89 -15.10 -8.30
N SER A 382 12.86 -13.77 -8.46
CA SER A 382 12.70 -13.13 -9.77
C SER A 382 14.05 -12.95 -10.48
N ASP A 383 14.04 -13.03 -11.81
CA ASP A 383 15.17 -12.66 -12.66
C ASP A 383 15.31 -11.13 -12.87
N SER A 384 14.59 -10.35 -12.07
CA SER A 384 14.56 -8.88 -12.15
C SER A 384 15.96 -8.31 -11.94
N LYS A 385 16.37 -7.41 -12.83
CA LYS A 385 17.65 -6.70 -12.75
C LYS A 385 17.42 -5.21 -12.72
N ILE A 386 18.44 -4.47 -12.30
CA ILE A 386 18.46 -3.02 -12.41
C ILE A 386 19.32 -2.67 -13.61
N CYS A 387 18.70 -2.14 -14.66
CA CYS A 387 19.37 -1.80 -15.91
C CYS A 387 18.93 -0.42 -16.41
N PHE A 388 19.91 0.32 -16.93
CA PHE A 388 19.73 1.63 -17.55
C PHE A 388 20.32 1.64 -18.95
N ARG A 389 19.88 2.59 -19.77
CA ARG A 389 20.50 2.97 -21.04
C ARG A 389 21.07 4.36 -20.89
N THR A 390 22.33 4.53 -21.25
CA THR A 390 22.99 5.85 -21.30
C THR A 390 22.40 6.69 -22.44
N SER A 391 22.77 7.96 -22.50
CA SER A 391 22.46 8.85 -23.64
C SER A 391 23.02 8.35 -24.99
N THR A 392 24.05 7.51 -24.97
CA THR A 392 24.59 6.84 -26.16
C THR A 392 23.87 5.53 -26.52
N GLY A 393 22.88 5.11 -25.72
CA GLY A 393 22.12 3.88 -25.88
C GLY A 393 22.80 2.63 -25.30
N GLU A 394 23.96 2.78 -24.68
CA GLU A 394 24.72 1.68 -24.06
C GLU A 394 24.00 1.15 -22.80
N PRO A 395 23.80 -0.16 -22.65
CA PRO A 395 23.16 -0.71 -21.46
C PRO A 395 24.12 -0.80 -20.27
N ILE A 396 23.74 -0.24 -19.13
CA ILE A 396 24.44 -0.35 -17.85
C ILE A 396 23.58 -1.18 -16.90
N THR A 397 24.04 -2.41 -16.61
CA THR A 397 23.40 -3.29 -15.64
C THR A 397 24.12 -3.20 -14.29
N VAL A 398 23.36 -2.94 -13.22
CA VAL A 398 23.87 -3.03 -11.86
C VAL A 398 24.13 -4.49 -11.51
N PRO A 399 25.29 -4.83 -10.92
CA PRO A 399 25.58 -6.19 -10.50
C PRO A 399 24.54 -6.70 -9.49
N THR A 400 23.84 -7.78 -9.86
CA THR A 400 22.91 -8.50 -8.98
C THR A 400 23.53 -9.80 -8.49
N ARG A 401 23.10 -10.28 -7.32
CA ARG A 401 23.45 -11.60 -6.80
C ARG A 401 22.33 -12.17 -5.94
N ALA A 402 22.29 -13.49 -5.77
CA ALA A 402 21.43 -14.12 -4.77
C ALA A 402 21.84 -13.65 -3.36
N SER A 403 20.86 -13.51 -2.47
CA SER A 403 21.16 -13.19 -1.07
C SER A 403 21.95 -14.33 -0.44
N ARG A 404 23.00 -13.98 0.30
CA ARG A 404 23.92 -14.95 0.91
C ARG A 404 23.46 -15.40 2.29
N PHE A 405 22.49 -14.69 2.85
CA PHE A 405 22.04 -14.86 4.23
C PHE A 405 20.51 -14.87 4.29
N GLU A 406 19.99 -15.71 5.15
CA GLU A 406 18.58 -15.81 5.47
C GLU A 406 18.37 -15.68 6.97
N LEU A 407 17.30 -14.99 7.37
CA LEU A 407 16.87 -14.93 8.76
C LEU A 407 15.87 -16.07 9.00
N ILE A 408 16.20 -16.96 9.92
CA ILE A 408 15.38 -18.13 10.26
C ILE A 408 14.88 -18.02 11.70
N GLY A 409 13.60 -18.32 11.93
CA GLY A 409 12.98 -18.21 13.25
C GLY A 409 11.47 -18.33 13.17
N ASN A 410 10.78 -17.98 14.26
CA ASN A 410 9.32 -17.90 14.29
C ASN A 410 8.87 -16.61 13.58
N GLN A 411 8.91 -16.59 12.24
CA GLN A 411 8.48 -15.46 11.43
C GLN A 411 6.95 -15.41 11.34
N LEU A 412 6.37 -14.24 11.62
CA LEU A 412 4.94 -14.01 11.52
C LEU A 412 4.56 -13.66 10.07
N SER A 413 4.14 -14.66 9.30
CA SER A 413 3.76 -14.51 7.89
C SER A 413 2.51 -13.63 7.67
N SER A 414 1.67 -13.49 8.70
CA SER A 414 0.48 -12.62 8.70
C SER A 414 0.80 -11.13 8.66
N ASP A 415 2.05 -10.75 8.96
CA ASP A 415 2.49 -9.36 8.89
C ASP A 415 2.74 -8.94 7.43
N ALA A 416 1.88 -8.09 6.90
CA ALA A 416 1.91 -7.54 5.54
C ALA A 416 2.70 -6.22 5.45
N SER A 417 3.71 -6.06 6.30
CA SER A 417 4.59 -4.90 6.28
C SER A 417 5.63 -5.04 5.17
N ASP A 418 5.51 -4.21 4.14
CA ASP A 418 6.34 -4.32 2.95
C ASP A 418 7.71 -3.64 3.09
N ASP A 419 7.88 -2.67 3.99
CA ASP A 419 9.01 -1.72 3.99
C ASP A 419 9.93 -1.78 5.22
N ILE A 420 9.60 -2.58 6.24
CA ILE A 420 10.27 -2.54 7.57
C ILE A 420 10.86 -3.89 8.05
N GLY A 421 11.18 -4.80 7.13
CA GLY A 421 11.84 -6.09 7.41
C GLY A 421 10.94 -7.10 8.15
N PRO A 422 11.14 -8.44 8.01
CA PRO A 422 10.24 -9.45 8.58
C PRO A 422 10.11 -9.35 10.11
N LEU A 423 8.91 -9.63 10.62
CA LEU A 423 8.59 -9.67 12.05
C LEU A 423 8.72 -11.09 12.61
N PHE A 424 9.47 -11.24 13.71
CA PHE A 424 9.67 -12.51 14.42
C PHE A 424 9.04 -12.49 15.82
N ALA A 425 8.39 -13.58 16.20
CA ALA A 425 7.80 -13.80 17.51
C ALA A 425 8.78 -14.50 18.48
N GLU A 426 8.58 -14.28 19.78
CA GLU A 426 9.25 -14.91 20.92
C GLU A 426 10.77 -14.66 21.06
N ARG A 427 11.54 -14.88 19.99
CA ARG A 427 12.99 -14.75 19.96
C ARG A 427 13.47 -14.02 18.70
N PRO A 428 14.59 -13.28 18.78
CA PRO A 428 15.34 -12.87 17.61
C PRO A 428 15.58 -14.04 16.64
N PRO A 429 15.60 -13.78 15.32
CA PRO A 429 15.94 -14.80 14.34
C PRO A 429 17.38 -15.26 14.49
N ARG A 430 17.74 -16.34 13.80
CA ARG A 430 19.13 -16.76 13.57
C ARG A 430 19.52 -16.42 12.15
N ILE A 431 20.82 -16.30 11.89
CA ILE A 431 21.33 -15.97 10.57
C ILE A 431 21.87 -17.24 9.93
N LYS A 432 21.32 -17.66 8.80
CA LYS A 432 21.77 -18.82 8.04
C LYS A 432 22.46 -18.37 6.75
N ALA A 433 23.68 -18.83 6.51
CA ALA A 433 24.31 -18.62 5.21
C ALA A 433 23.82 -19.66 4.18
N SER A 434 23.79 -19.28 2.90
CA SER A 434 23.45 -20.21 1.82
C SER A 434 24.50 -21.31 1.61
N ASP A 435 25.76 -21.03 1.97
CA ASP A 435 26.87 -21.98 2.00
C ASP A 435 27.78 -21.64 3.19
N GLN A 436 28.31 -22.67 3.85
CA GLN A 436 29.14 -22.49 5.05
C GLN A 436 30.45 -21.71 4.78
N ASN A 437 31.04 -21.84 3.58
CA ASN A 437 32.27 -21.14 3.24
C ASN A 437 32.09 -19.62 3.12
N ILE A 438 30.84 -19.13 3.01
CA ILE A 438 30.56 -17.69 2.98
C ILE A 438 31.08 -17.01 4.25
N TRP A 439 31.00 -17.67 5.41
CA TRP A 439 31.45 -17.13 6.68
C TRP A 439 32.97 -16.86 6.70
N LYS A 440 33.78 -17.60 5.94
CA LYS A 440 35.23 -17.36 5.84
C LYS A 440 35.56 -15.99 5.23
N GLY A 441 34.64 -15.44 4.44
CA GLY A 441 34.77 -14.12 3.83
C GLY A 441 34.12 -12.99 4.62
N ILE A 442 33.57 -13.25 5.81
CA ILE A 442 32.93 -12.25 6.66
C ILE A 442 33.77 -12.02 7.91
N LYS A 443 34.18 -10.77 8.13
CA LYS A 443 34.95 -10.36 9.31
C LYS A 443 34.04 -10.03 10.49
N THR A 444 32.94 -9.34 10.22
CA THR A 444 32.09 -8.77 11.27
C THR A 444 30.65 -8.70 10.85
N ILE A 445 29.77 -9.03 11.78
CA ILE A 445 28.34 -8.81 11.71
C ILE A 445 28.01 -7.71 12.72
N VAL A 446 27.29 -6.68 12.26
CA VAL A 446 26.79 -5.59 13.11
C VAL A 446 25.29 -5.70 13.18
N VAL A 447 24.74 -5.68 14.40
CA VAL A 447 23.30 -5.58 14.64
C VAL A 447 23.03 -4.33 15.46
N GLY A 448 22.02 -3.56 15.09
CA GLY A 448 21.66 -2.34 15.81
C GLY A 448 20.21 -1.98 15.63
N GLN A 449 19.69 -1.16 16.53
CA GLN A 449 18.31 -0.70 16.48
C GLN A 449 18.15 0.37 15.39
N GLU A 450 17.19 0.19 14.49
CA GLU A 450 16.87 1.12 13.40
C GLU A 450 16.03 2.30 13.93
N GLY A 451 16.08 3.46 13.26
CA GLY A 451 15.23 4.63 13.53
C GLY A 451 15.99 5.94 13.82
N SER A 452 15.25 7.06 13.87
CA SER A 452 15.81 8.41 14.06
C SER A 452 16.21 8.70 15.52
N GLY A 453 17.30 9.45 15.73
CA GLY A 453 17.78 9.85 17.07
C GLY A 453 19.20 9.40 17.38
N ARG A 454 19.81 10.00 18.42
CA ARG A 454 21.19 9.70 18.87
C ARG A 454 21.22 8.53 19.85
N LYS A 455 22.37 7.86 19.97
CA LYS A 455 22.66 6.79 20.94
C LYS A 455 21.76 5.55 20.84
N ARG A 456 21.38 5.14 19.62
CA ARG A 456 20.67 3.87 19.38
C ARG A 456 21.59 2.69 19.73
N TRP A 457 21.02 1.66 20.35
CA TRP A 457 21.77 0.47 20.74
C TRP A 457 22.29 -0.27 19.51
N ARG A 458 23.52 -0.77 19.60
CA ARG A 458 24.14 -1.65 18.61
C ARG A 458 25.22 -2.49 19.26
N THR A 459 25.56 -3.59 18.60
CA THR A 459 26.68 -4.47 18.97
C THR A 459 27.24 -5.09 17.70
N HIS A 460 28.39 -5.76 17.82
CA HIS A 460 29.02 -6.45 16.71
C HIS A 460 29.70 -7.72 17.19
N PHE A 461 29.82 -8.70 16.29
CA PHE A 461 30.47 -9.97 16.58
C PHE A 461 31.10 -10.56 15.31
N ALA A 462 32.09 -11.44 15.49
CA ALA A 462 32.65 -12.22 14.39
C ALA A 462 31.83 -13.51 14.22
N PRO A 463 31.48 -13.92 12.99
CA PRO A 463 30.82 -15.20 12.76
C PRO A 463 31.75 -16.36 13.07
N ASN A 464 31.19 -17.49 13.51
CA ASN A 464 31.91 -18.75 13.59
C ASN A 464 31.86 -19.46 12.21
N PRO A 465 32.97 -19.59 11.47
CA PRO A 465 32.96 -20.18 10.13
C PRO A 465 32.61 -21.68 10.11
N ASP A 466 32.68 -22.36 11.26
CA ASP A 466 32.34 -23.77 11.38
C ASP A 466 30.82 -24.00 11.52
N ASN A 467 30.06 -22.93 11.74
CA ASN A 467 28.60 -23.00 11.87
C ASN A 467 27.93 -22.36 10.66
N ILE A 468 27.04 -23.09 9.98
CA ILE A 468 26.22 -22.50 8.91
C ILE A 468 25.23 -21.46 9.44
N GLU A 469 24.81 -21.61 10.71
CA GLU A 469 23.88 -20.74 11.42
C GLU A 469 24.58 -19.98 12.56
N GLN A 470 24.32 -18.68 12.65
CA GLN A 470 24.83 -17.79 13.68
C GLN A 470 23.68 -17.32 14.59
N ILE A 471 23.96 -17.19 15.88
CA ILE A 471 23.03 -16.68 16.90
C ILE A 471 23.46 -15.26 17.27
N PHE A 472 22.49 -14.40 17.58
CA PHE A 472 22.78 -13.06 18.06
C PHE A 472 23.29 -13.06 19.50
N PRO A 473 24.05 -12.03 19.91
CA PRO A 473 24.42 -11.83 21.31
C PRO A 473 23.20 -11.71 22.23
N ASP A 474 23.33 -12.20 23.48
CA ASP A 474 22.27 -12.17 24.51
C ASP A 474 21.73 -10.75 24.78
N GLU A 475 22.55 -9.74 24.53
CA GLU A 475 22.20 -8.32 24.61
C GLU A 475 20.97 -7.98 23.78
N LEU A 476 20.82 -8.57 22.58
CA LEU A 476 19.67 -8.37 21.72
C LEU A 476 18.42 -9.01 22.32
N HIS A 477 18.54 -10.24 22.83
CA HIS A 477 17.44 -10.95 23.48
C HIS A 477 16.87 -10.16 24.66
N ASN A 478 17.75 -9.55 25.46
CA ASN A 478 17.36 -8.73 26.61
C ASN A 478 16.59 -7.46 26.25
N ARG A 479 16.60 -7.04 24.98
CA ARG A 479 15.82 -5.88 24.52
C ARG A 479 14.34 -6.18 24.35
N ARG A 480 13.92 -7.46 24.39
CA ARG A 480 12.54 -7.95 24.28
C ARG A 480 11.79 -7.59 23.00
N GLY A 481 12.18 -6.58 22.24
CA GLY A 481 11.62 -6.33 20.92
C GLY A 481 12.17 -5.07 20.27
N GLY A 482 11.71 -4.80 19.05
CA GLY A 482 12.03 -3.60 18.29
C GLY A 482 12.32 -3.88 16.82
N TRP A 483 12.74 -2.82 16.12
CA TRP A 483 13.18 -2.85 14.74
C TRP A 483 14.70 -2.70 14.66
N TYR A 484 15.34 -3.61 13.94
CA TYR A 484 16.79 -3.77 13.91
C TYR A 484 17.29 -3.89 12.47
N PHE A 485 18.48 -3.34 12.24
CA PHE A 485 19.28 -3.61 11.05
C PHE A 485 20.34 -4.66 11.35
N LEU A 486 20.79 -5.33 10.30
CA LEU A 486 21.85 -6.33 10.28
C LEU A 486 22.78 -6.06 9.10
N ARG A 487 24.07 -5.88 9.37
CA ARG A 487 25.07 -5.55 8.36
C ARG A 487 26.24 -6.52 8.41
N PHE A 488 26.64 -7.01 7.25
CA PHE A 488 27.74 -7.94 7.08
C PHE A 488 28.91 -7.21 6.43
N TYR A 489 30.12 -7.33 6.99
CA TYR A 489 31.33 -6.73 6.44
C TYR A 489 32.36 -7.81 6.11
N ASP A 490 33.00 -7.66 4.96
CA ASP A 490 34.11 -8.52 4.53
C ASP A 490 35.42 -8.20 5.28
N LEU A 491 36.50 -8.90 4.93
CA LEU A 491 37.83 -8.76 5.54
C LEU A 491 38.43 -7.36 5.34
N GLU A 492 37.96 -6.64 4.32
CA GLU A 492 38.36 -5.27 3.98
C GLU A 492 37.45 -4.19 4.61
N ASP A 493 36.53 -4.58 5.51
CA ASP A 493 35.51 -3.74 6.14
C ASP A 493 34.54 -3.09 5.13
N THR A 494 34.29 -3.76 4.01
CA THR A 494 33.28 -3.32 3.04
C THR A 494 31.93 -3.95 3.34
N LEU A 495 30.87 -3.13 3.30
CA LEU A 495 29.50 -3.60 3.44
C LEU A 495 29.15 -4.59 2.32
N VAL A 496 28.97 -5.83 2.72
CA VAL A 496 28.59 -6.95 1.85
C VAL A 496 27.09 -6.96 1.63
N GLU A 497 26.31 -6.89 2.70
CA GLU A 497 24.86 -7.03 2.69
C GLU A 497 24.28 -6.31 3.90
N SER A 498 23.09 -5.74 3.74
CA SER A 498 22.34 -5.05 4.78
C SER A 498 20.94 -5.63 4.77
N MET A 499 20.40 -6.00 5.92
CA MET A 499 19.06 -6.57 6.08
C MET A 499 18.41 -5.90 7.28
N ASP A 500 17.08 -5.89 7.32
CA ASP A 500 16.32 -5.41 8.47
C ASP A 500 15.42 -6.52 8.99
N PHE A 501 15.11 -6.50 10.28
CA PHE A 501 14.13 -7.38 10.89
C PHE A 501 13.51 -6.71 12.11
N ARG A 502 12.34 -7.21 12.49
CA ARG A 502 11.68 -6.86 13.74
C ARG A 502 11.55 -8.11 14.58
N PHE A 503 11.56 -7.96 15.90
CA PHE A 503 11.12 -9.05 16.76
C PHE A 503 10.36 -8.52 17.98
N VAL A 504 9.52 -9.37 18.55
CA VAL A 504 8.75 -9.08 19.75
C VAL A 504 8.67 -10.36 20.59
N SER A 505 9.29 -10.36 21.76
CA SER A 505 9.37 -11.55 22.63
C SER A 505 8.06 -11.88 23.33
N ALA A 506 7.20 -10.88 23.52
CA ALA A 506 5.90 -11.05 24.14
C ALA A 506 4.82 -11.52 23.16
N LEU A 507 5.08 -11.49 21.85
CA LEU A 507 4.14 -11.95 20.83
C LEU A 507 4.52 -13.38 20.42
N LYS A 508 3.53 -14.26 20.32
CA LYS A 508 3.70 -15.66 19.92
C LYS A 508 3.23 -15.92 18.49
N GLU A 509 2.07 -15.39 18.15
CA GLU A 509 1.43 -15.63 16.87
C GLU A 509 0.48 -14.49 16.51
N ILE A 510 0.26 -14.31 15.20
CA ILE A 510 -0.83 -13.50 14.66
C ILE A 510 -1.63 -14.41 13.72
N VAL A 511 -2.87 -14.70 14.07
CA VAL A 511 -3.78 -15.53 13.29
C VAL A 511 -4.76 -14.63 12.55
N VAL A 512 -4.67 -14.61 11.23
CA VAL A 512 -5.70 -14.06 10.35
C VAL A 512 -6.61 -15.22 9.98
N HIS A 513 -7.88 -15.17 10.39
CA HIS A 513 -8.80 -16.27 10.10
C HIS A 513 -9.00 -16.43 8.57
N PRO A 514 -9.13 -17.68 8.07
CA PRO A 514 -9.35 -17.93 6.66
C PRO A 514 -10.56 -17.18 6.12
N HIS A 515 -10.41 -16.56 4.94
CA HIS A 515 -11.46 -15.81 4.27
C HIS A 515 -11.29 -15.93 2.75
N SER A 516 -12.40 -15.74 2.04
CA SER A 516 -12.39 -15.69 0.58
C SER A 516 -12.04 -14.29 0.10
N PRO A 517 -11.12 -14.14 -0.88
CA PRO A 517 -10.85 -12.85 -1.51
C PRO A 517 -12.02 -12.31 -2.32
N LEU A 518 -12.90 -13.20 -2.80
CA LEU A 518 -14.13 -12.83 -3.49
C LEU A 518 -15.33 -12.98 -2.54
N PRO A 519 -16.30 -12.06 -2.59
CA PRO A 519 -17.47 -12.13 -1.72
C PRO A 519 -18.35 -13.33 -2.08
N GLY A 520 -19.02 -13.88 -1.07
CA GLY A 520 -20.06 -14.90 -1.27
C GLY A 520 -21.41 -14.26 -1.63
N LEU A 521 -22.49 -15.06 -1.60
CA LEU A 521 -23.84 -14.57 -1.87
C LEU A 521 -24.27 -13.43 -0.93
N ASP A 522 -23.81 -13.48 0.32
CA ASP A 522 -24.13 -12.49 1.35
C ASP A 522 -23.13 -11.32 1.42
N GLY A 523 -22.15 -11.27 0.50
CA GLY A 523 -21.04 -10.31 0.55
C GLY A 523 -19.79 -10.86 1.24
N HIS A 524 -18.91 -9.96 1.68
CA HIS A 524 -17.73 -10.35 2.46
C HIS A 524 -18.12 -10.60 3.93
N SER A 525 -17.56 -11.65 4.52
CA SER A 525 -17.70 -11.89 5.96
C SER A 525 -16.75 -11.00 6.77
N SER A 526 -17.11 -10.72 8.02
CA SER A 526 -16.16 -10.11 8.97
C SER A 526 -15.05 -11.11 9.30
N VAL A 527 -13.81 -10.64 9.41
CA VAL A 527 -12.63 -11.49 9.61
C VAL A 527 -12.03 -11.26 10.99
N PRO A 528 -12.08 -12.25 11.90
CA PRO A 528 -11.38 -12.18 13.17
C PRO A 528 -9.86 -12.25 12.96
N ILE A 529 -9.14 -11.40 13.69
CA ILE A 529 -7.69 -11.37 13.77
C ILE A 529 -7.30 -11.59 15.22
N GLU A 530 -6.43 -12.55 15.48
CA GLU A 530 -6.01 -12.91 16.82
C GLU A 530 -4.52 -12.64 17.00
N PHE A 531 -4.19 -11.84 18.00
CA PHE A 531 -2.82 -11.64 18.47
C PHE A 531 -2.65 -12.47 19.73
N VAL A 532 -1.86 -13.55 19.65
CA VAL A 532 -1.56 -14.39 20.81
C VAL A 532 -0.29 -13.86 21.45
N HIS A 533 -0.38 -13.41 22.70
CA HIS A 533 0.71 -12.73 23.40
C HIS A 533 0.86 -13.19 24.86
N THR A 534 1.92 -12.77 25.52
CA THR A 534 2.11 -12.96 26.96
C THR A 534 1.48 -11.80 27.74
N SER A 535 1.33 -11.98 29.05
CA SER A 535 0.89 -10.91 29.95
C SER A 535 1.83 -9.69 29.86
N GLY A 536 1.25 -8.49 29.97
CA GLY A 536 1.99 -7.21 29.86
C GLY A 536 2.29 -6.75 28.43
N CYS A 537 1.84 -7.48 27.40
CA CYS A 537 1.84 -7.04 26.01
C CYS A 537 0.53 -6.30 25.72
N ALA A 538 0.60 -5.08 25.19
CA ALA A 538 -0.59 -4.34 24.76
C ALA A 538 -0.60 -4.23 23.23
N ILE A 539 -1.72 -4.63 22.62
CA ILE A 539 -1.95 -4.53 21.18
C ILE A 539 -2.98 -3.43 20.93
N ARG A 540 -2.61 -2.43 20.12
CA ARG A 540 -3.42 -1.24 19.85
C ARG A 540 -3.45 -0.93 18.37
N LEU A 541 -4.58 -0.44 17.87
CA LEU A 541 -4.63 0.11 16.53
C LEU A 541 -3.77 1.39 16.48
N ALA A 542 -2.84 1.47 15.52
CA ALA A 542 -1.90 2.59 15.43
C ALA A 542 -2.52 3.84 14.80
N GLU A 543 -3.51 3.66 13.94
CA GLU A 543 -4.22 4.74 13.22
C GLU A 543 -5.72 4.50 13.31
N GLY A 544 -6.49 5.49 13.78
CA GLY A 544 -7.92 5.35 14.09
C GLY A 544 -8.20 5.05 15.56
N SER A 545 -9.47 4.93 15.93
CA SER A 545 -9.90 4.56 17.28
C SER A 545 -10.25 3.09 17.37
N ASP A 546 -9.80 2.41 18.42
CA ASP A 546 -10.23 1.04 18.75
C ASP A 546 -11.75 0.90 18.82
N GLU A 547 -12.47 1.96 19.20
CA GLU A 547 -13.95 1.98 19.25
C GLU A 547 -14.61 1.71 17.89
N SER A 548 -13.87 1.94 16.80
CA SER A 548 -14.35 1.67 15.44
C SER A 548 -14.28 0.19 15.07
N LEU A 549 -13.57 -0.63 15.84
CA LEU A 549 -13.44 -2.08 15.66
C LEU A 549 -13.92 -2.83 16.90
N GLN A 550 -14.50 -4.01 16.71
CA GLN A 550 -14.85 -4.87 17.84
C GLN A 550 -13.57 -5.55 18.35
N VAL A 551 -12.90 -4.91 19.32
CA VAL A 551 -11.65 -5.42 19.91
C VAL A 551 -11.88 -5.95 21.32
N GLN A 552 -11.58 -7.23 21.52
CA GLN A 552 -11.61 -7.92 22.81
C GLN A 552 -10.19 -8.23 23.28
N ARG A 553 -9.90 -7.95 24.55
CA ARG A 553 -8.57 -8.11 25.13
C ARG A 553 -8.62 -8.97 26.38
N THR A 554 -7.86 -10.05 26.38
CA THR A 554 -7.57 -10.89 27.55
C THR A 554 -6.10 -10.73 27.94
N GLU A 555 -5.68 -11.41 29.00
CA GLU A 555 -4.30 -11.35 29.49
C GLU A 555 -3.28 -11.92 28.48
N ASP A 556 -3.69 -12.87 27.65
CA ASP A 556 -2.86 -13.67 26.74
C ASP A 556 -3.27 -13.55 25.26
N LYS A 557 -4.33 -12.81 24.96
CA LYS A 557 -4.89 -12.72 23.61
C LYS A 557 -5.57 -11.37 23.38
N THR A 558 -5.38 -10.82 22.19
CA THR A 558 -6.20 -9.72 21.67
C THR A 558 -6.88 -10.17 20.40
N VAL A 559 -8.20 -10.04 20.32
CA VAL A 559 -9.00 -10.39 19.14
C VAL A 559 -9.66 -9.14 18.59
N ALA A 560 -9.44 -8.85 17.33
CA ALA A 560 -10.08 -7.76 16.61
C ALA A 560 -10.88 -8.31 15.44
N VAL A 561 -12.12 -7.85 15.26
CA VAL A 561 -12.96 -8.25 14.13
C VAL A 561 -12.92 -7.18 13.05
N ILE A 562 -12.39 -7.52 11.87
CA ILE A 562 -12.29 -6.62 10.72
C ILE A 562 -13.57 -6.71 9.88
N PRO A 563 -14.40 -5.64 9.84
CA PRO A 563 -15.65 -5.66 9.08
C PRO A 563 -15.41 -5.69 7.57
N PRO A 564 -16.40 -6.09 6.75
CA PRO A 564 -16.35 -6.02 5.30
C PRO A 564 -16.44 -4.57 4.82
N ASN A 565 -15.33 -3.84 4.94
CA ASN A 565 -15.23 -2.46 4.47
C ASN A 565 -13.80 -2.21 3.98
N PRO A 566 -13.64 -1.66 2.76
CA PRO A 566 -12.35 -1.49 2.10
C PRO A 566 -11.34 -0.64 2.88
N VAL A 567 -11.80 0.27 3.74
CA VAL A 567 -10.95 1.12 4.60
C VAL A 567 -10.22 0.29 5.65
N TRP A 568 -10.83 -0.81 6.11
CA TRP A 568 -10.31 -1.67 7.18
C TRP A 568 -9.53 -2.87 6.68
N ASP A 569 -9.50 -3.14 5.38
CA ASP A 569 -8.76 -4.29 4.81
C ASP A 569 -7.27 -4.24 5.13
N ARG A 570 -6.71 -3.04 5.33
CA ARG A 570 -5.32 -2.87 5.74
C ARG A 570 -5.26 -2.10 7.05
N THR A 571 -4.92 -2.76 8.13
CA THR A 571 -4.80 -2.15 9.47
C THR A 571 -3.35 -2.18 9.96
N ARG A 572 -2.98 -1.14 10.71
CA ARG A 572 -1.66 -1.04 11.36
C ARG A 572 -1.86 -1.16 12.88
N TRP A 573 -1.09 -2.04 13.50
CA TRP A 573 -1.19 -2.37 14.91
C TRP A 573 0.14 -2.09 15.59
N SER A 574 0.11 -1.36 16.70
CA SER A 574 1.27 -1.17 17.56
C SER A 574 1.29 -2.21 18.66
N ILE A 575 2.43 -2.88 18.80
CA ILE A 575 2.69 -3.90 19.80
C ILE A 575 3.61 -3.28 20.85
N GLU A 576 3.02 -3.01 22.02
CA GLU A 576 3.69 -2.34 23.13
C GLU A 576 4.13 -3.35 24.21
N ILE A 577 5.41 -3.32 24.56
CA ILE A 577 5.96 -4.04 25.71
C ILE A 577 6.43 -3.03 26.75
N ASP A 578 5.95 -3.16 27.99
CA ASP A 578 6.34 -2.36 29.16
C ASP A 578 6.27 -0.84 28.95
N SER A 579 5.35 -0.36 28.10
CA SER A 579 5.12 1.07 27.77
C SER A 579 6.31 1.83 27.14
N ARG A 580 7.41 1.14 26.79
CA ARG A 580 8.65 1.78 26.31
C ARG A 580 9.08 1.35 24.90
N LEU A 581 8.62 0.18 24.47
CA LEU A 581 8.97 -0.41 23.17
C LEU A 581 7.71 -0.54 22.34
N HIS A 582 7.72 0.05 21.15
CA HIS A 582 6.67 -0.07 20.15
C HIS A 582 7.28 -0.74 18.91
N THR A 583 6.68 -1.86 18.50
CA THR A 583 6.93 -2.49 17.21
C THR A 583 5.62 -2.58 16.48
N ASP A 584 5.57 -2.10 15.25
CA ASP A 584 4.33 -2.16 14.47
C ASP A 584 4.24 -3.47 13.69
N ALA A 585 3.01 -3.93 13.48
CA ALA A 585 2.64 -4.96 12.53
C ALA A 585 1.53 -4.43 11.62
N VAL A 586 1.51 -4.89 10.38
CA VAL A 586 0.45 -4.59 9.43
C VAL A 586 -0.33 -5.85 9.17
N ILE A 587 -1.65 -5.78 9.25
CA ILE A 587 -2.53 -6.87 8.87
C ILE A 587 -3.24 -6.49 7.58
N LEU A 588 -3.22 -7.40 6.61
CA LEU A 588 -3.96 -7.30 5.36
C LEU A 588 -5.01 -8.41 5.31
N VAL A 589 -6.28 -8.02 5.29
CA VAL A 589 -7.40 -8.88 4.91
C VAL A 589 -7.56 -8.76 3.41
N GLU A 590 -7.35 -9.87 2.70
CA GLU A 590 -7.34 -9.88 1.24
C GLU A 590 -8.78 -9.94 0.72
N ARG A 591 -9.31 -8.81 0.24
CA ARG A 591 -10.62 -8.71 -0.42
C ARG A 591 -10.54 -7.95 -1.73
N VAL A 592 -11.28 -8.43 -2.73
CA VAL A 592 -11.53 -7.74 -3.99
C VAL A 592 -12.84 -6.98 -3.89
N TRP A 593 -12.82 -5.74 -4.38
CA TRP A 593 -13.98 -4.86 -4.47
C TRP A 593 -14.17 -4.37 -5.89
N TRP A 594 -15.40 -3.97 -6.24
CA TRP A 594 -15.66 -3.41 -7.56
C TRP A 594 -16.60 -2.20 -7.52
N ALA A 595 -16.49 -1.36 -8.55
CA ALA A 595 -17.37 -0.21 -8.77
C ALA A 595 -17.58 -0.01 -10.27
N VAL A 596 -18.69 0.62 -10.66
CA VAL A 596 -18.96 1.00 -12.06
C VAL A 596 -19.08 2.52 -12.13
N GLY A 597 -18.44 3.12 -13.13
CA GLY A 597 -18.52 4.55 -13.40
C GLY A 597 -17.65 4.98 -14.57
N ASP A 598 -17.70 6.26 -14.96
CA ASP A 598 -16.88 6.78 -16.05
C ASP A 598 -15.36 6.71 -15.74
N GLU A 599 -14.50 6.85 -16.75
CA GLU A 599 -13.04 6.81 -16.58
C GLU A 599 -12.49 7.80 -15.53
N ASP A 600 -13.17 8.93 -15.33
CA ASP A 600 -12.79 9.94 -14.32
C ASP A 600 -13.17 9.55 -12.88
N VAL A 601 -14.00 8.51 -12.70
CA VAL A 601 -14.45 8.04 -11.38
C VAL A 601 -13.29 7.44 -10.57
N ALA A 602 -12.21 6.95 -11.18
CA ALA A 602 -11.03 6.54 -10.41
C ALA A 602 -10.29 7.71 -9.73
N LYS A 603 -10.55 8.97 -10.14
CA LYS A 603 -9.94 10.17 -9.52
C LYS A 603 -10.72 10.66 -8.30
N VAL A 604 -11.96 10.22 -8.12
CA VAL A 604 -12.87 10.58 -7.01
C VAL A 604 -13.18 9.30 -6.24
N GLN A 605 -12.87 9.18 -4.95
CA GLN A 605 -12.99 7.92 -4.20
C GLN A 605 -14.28 7.12 -4.55
N PRO A 606 -14.17 6.01 -5.29
CA PRO A 606 -15.35 5.30 -5.78
C PRO A 606 -16.08 4.60 -4.64
N HIS A 607 -17.41 4.48 -4.77
CA HIS A 607 -18.23 3.68 -3.86
C HIS A 607 -18.01 2.20 -4.17
N TRP A 608 -17.04 1.59 -3.48
CA TRP A 608 -16.73 0.17 -3.62
C TRP A 608 -17.88 -0.72 -3.16
N SER A 609 -18.24 -1.69 -4.00
CA SER A 609 -19.26 -2.71 -3.77
C SER A 609 -18.64 -4.09 -3.64
N GLU A 610 -19.32 -4.94 -2.86
CA GLU A 610 -19.12 -6.39 -2.76
C GLU A 610 -20.27 -7.18 -3.42
N LYS A 611 -21.34 -6.50 -3.86
CA LYS A 611 -22.50 -7.11 -4.51
C LYS A 611 -22.50 -6.81 -6.00
N PRO A 612 -23.05 -7.71 -6.83
CA PRO A 612 -23.25 -7.44 -8.25
C PRO A 612 -23.96 -6.10 -8.46
N ILE A 613 -23.39 -5.26 -9.31
CA ILE A 613 -23.95 -3.96 -9.65
C ILE A 613 -24.99 -4.17 -10.75
N ILE A 614 -26.19 -3.64 -10.58
CA ILE A 614 -27.19 -3.66 -11.65
C ILE A 614 -26.79 -2.61 -12.68
N ALA A 615 -26.56 -3.03 -13.91
CA ALA A 615 -26.21 -2.13 -15.01
C ALA A 615 -27.17 -2.32 -16.20
N PRO A 616 -27.62 -1.23 -16.84
CA PRO A 616 -28.45 -1.32 -18.03
C PRO A 616 -27.58 -1.73 -19.24
N ARG A 617 -28.21 -2.26 -20.30
CA ARG A 617 -27.50 -2.74 -21.50
C ARG A 617 -26.72 -1.63 -22.21
N GLU A 618 -27.22 -0.40 -22.15
CA GLU A 618 -26.62 0.79 -22.73
C GLU A 618 -25.23 1.09 -22.15
N ALA A 619 -24.98 0.67 -20.90
CA ALA A 619 -23.67 0.82 -20.25
C ALA A 619 -22.56 0.03 -20.97
N PHE A 620 -22.93 -0.99 -21.75
CA PHE A 620 -22.02 -1.81 -22.54
C PHE A 620 -21.91 -1.37 -24.00
N SER A 621 -22.62 -0.33 -24.44
CA SER A 621 -22.56 0.14 -25.82
C SER A 621 -21.15 0.57 -26.24
N ALA A 622 -20.83 0.48 -27.53
CA ALA A 622 -19.51 0.86 -28.04
C ALA A 622 -19.15 2.35 -27.84
N THR A 623 -20.15 3.21 -27.58
CA THR A 623 -19.98 4.63 -27.28
C THR A 623 -20.02 4.95 -25.78
N SER A 624 -20.26 3.94 -24.94
CA SER A 624 -20.26 4.09 -23.49
C SER A 624 -18.86 4.38 -22.97
N LYS A 625 -18.78 5.26 -21.97
CA LYS A 625 -17.55 5.54 -21.21
C LYS A 625 -17.51 4.81 -19.86
N GLN A 626 -18.48 3.94 -19.62
CA GLN A 626 -18.59 3.20 -18.36
C GLN A 626 -17.50 2.16 -18.23
N VAL A 627 -16.88 2.12 -17.06
CA VAL A 627 -15.77 1.26 -16.71
C VAL A 627 -16.13 0.50 -15.44
N LEU A 628 -15.90 -0.81 -15.45
CA LEU A 628 -15.83 -1.63 -14.25
C LEU A 628 -14.43 -1.47 -13.65
N TRP A 629 -14.38 -0.86 -12.47
CA TRP A 629 -13.18 -0.74 -11.66
C TRP A 629 -13.10 -1.89 -10.68
N LEU A 630 -11.97 -2.60 -10.66
CA LEU A 630 -11.64 -3.59 -9.62
C LEU A 630 -10.58 -3.01 -8.69
N ARG A 631 -10.73 -3.19 -7.38
CA ARG A 631 -9.71 -2.95 -6.35
C ARG A 631 -9.20 -4.27 -5.83
N LEU A 632 -7.91 -4.51 -6.06
CA LEU A 632 -7.17 -5.67 -5.59
C LEU A 632 -6.60 -5.42 -4.18
N PRO A 633 -6.40 -6.47 -3.36
CA PRO A 633 -5.84 -6.36 -2.02
C PRO A 633 -4.47 -5.66 -1.97
N LYS A 634 -3.59 -6.02 -2.91
CA LYS A 634 -2.24 -5.47 -3.04
C LYS A 634 -1.75 -5.55 -4.48
N GLU A 635 -0.62 -4.90 -4.73
CA GLU A 635 0.09 -4.98 -6.01
C GLU A 635 0.52 -6.44 -6.26
N ARG A 636 0.50 -6.86 -7.52
CA ARG A 636 0.90 -8.23 -7.94
C ARG A 636 0.14 -9.36 -7.25
N TRP A 637 -1.12 -9.10 -6.85
CA TRP A 637 -1.92 -10.09 -6.13
C TRP A 637 -2.47 -11.21 -7.04
N ILE A 638 -2.72 -10.91 -8.32
CA ILE A 638 -3.32 -11.85 -9.29
C ILE A 638 -2.36 -12.14 -10.44
N ASP A 639 -2.37 -13.40 -10.87
CA ASP A 639 -1.60 -13.91 -11.99
C ASP A 639 -2.39 -13.75 -13.30
N THR A 640 -3.67 -14.15 -13.25
CA THR A 640 -4.60 -14.11 -14.39
C THR A 640 -5.92 -13.44 -13.98
N LEU A 641 -6.41 -12.52 -14.81
CA LEU A 641 -7.74 -11.92 -14.69
C LEU A 641 -8.54 -12.13 -15.97
N LEU A 642 -9.66 -12.82 -15.85
CA LEU A 642 -10.62 -13.04 -16.92
C LEU A 642 -11.94 -12.35 -16.58
N VAL A 643 -12.58 -11.73 -17.57
CA VAL A 643 -13.89 -11.10 -17.39
C VAL A 643 -14.79 -11.40 -18.60
N GLY A 644 -16.05 -11.76 -18.36
CA GLY A 644 -17.01 -12.09 -19.41
C GLY A 644 -18.29 -12.73 -18.89
N PHE A 645 -19.21 -13.04 -19.79
CA PHE A 645 -20.47 -13.72 -19.48
C PHE A 645 -20.29 -15.24 -19.25
N ALA A 646 -19.26 -15.84 -19.84
CA ALA A 646 -18.81 -17.20 -19.57
C ALA A 646 -17.28 -17.31 -19.61
N LYS A 647 -16.70 -18.27 -18.86
CA LYS A 647 -15.23 -18.41 -18.75
C LYS A 647 -14.56 -18.65 -20.11
N TYR A 648 -15.17 -19.46 -20.98
CA TYR A 648 -14.61 -19.82 -22.29
C TYR A 648 -14.68 -18.69 -23.32
N SER A 649 -15.57 -17.71 -23.13
CA SER A 649 -15.72 -16.51 -23.99
C SER A 649 -15.19 -15.25 -23.30
N SER A 650 -14.50 -15.40 -22.18
CA SER A 650 -13.98 -14.28 -21.38
C SER A 650 -12.75 -13.63 -22.01
N ARG A 651 -12.55 -12.36 -21.69
CA ARG A 651 -11.37 -11.58 -22.09
C ARG A 651 -10.33 -11.61 -20.98
N ILE A 652 -9.06 -11.74 -21.37
CA ILE A 652 -7.91 -11.63 -20.46
C ILE A 652 -7.57 -10.14 -20.29
N TYR A 653 -7.51 -9.68 -19.05
CA TYR A 653 -7.04 -8.34 -18.71
C TYR A 653 -5.65 -8.42 -18.08
N LYS A 654 -4.70 -7.66 -18.64
CA LYS A 654 -3.36 -7.56 -18.08
C LYS A 654 -3.38 -6.64 -16.87
N VAL A 655 -2.87 -7.14 -15.75
CA VAL A 655 -2.83 -6.40 -14.50
C VAL A 655 -1.45 -5.78 -14.38
N GLU A 656 -1.41 -4.46 -14.30
CA GLU A 656 -0.14 -3.77 -14.10
C GLU A 656 0.41 -4.09 -12.72
N VAL A 657 1.68 -4.48 -12.70
CA VAL A 657 2.46 -4.89 -11.53
C VAL A 657 2.44 -3.84 -10.41
N THR A 658 2.15 -2.58 -10.75
CA THR A 658 2.22 -1.40 -9.89
C THR A 658 0.85 -0.85 -9.47
N LYS A 659 -0.24 -1.39 -10.04
CA LYS A 659 -1.59 -0.89 -9.80
C LYS A 659 -2.37 -1.87 -8.94
N LYS A 660 -3.01 -1.32 -7.90
CA LYS A 660 -4.04 -2.02 -7.12
C LYS A 660 -5.43 -1.92 -7.74
N HIS A 661 -5.59 -1.08 -8.77
CA HIS A 661 -6.85 -0.88 -9.46
C HIS A 661 -6.75 -1.33 -10.91
N VAL A 662 -7.76 -2.06 -11.37
CA VAL A 662 -7.87 -2.51 -12.76
C VAL A 662 -9.10 -1.87 -13.37
N ALA A 663 -8.93 -1.26 -14.55
CA ALA A 663 -10.01 -0.67 -15.33
C ALA A 663 -10.42 -1.65 -16.43
N ILE A 664 -11.71 -1.97 -16.50
CA ILE A 664 -12.31 -2.83 -17.52
C ILE A 664 -13.41 -2.04 -18.22
N PRO A 665 -13.18 -1.53 -19.44
CA PRO A 665 -14.21 -0.83 -20.20
C PRO A 665 -15.40 -1.75 -20.47
N LEU A 666 -16.62 -1.33 -20.13
CA LEU A 666 -17.81 -2.14 -20.41
C LEU A 666 -18.10 -2.22 -21.92
N SER A 667 -17.64 -1.23 -22.69
CA SER A 667 -17.68 -1.23 -24.16
C SER A 667 -16.96 -2.42 -24.80
N ASP A 668 -16.00 -3.06 -24.10
CA ASP A 668 -15.29 -4.24 -24.60
C ASP A 668 -16.23 -5.43 -24.83
N PHE A 669 -17.42 -5.42 -24.20
CA PHE A 669 -18.42 -6.46 -24.31
C PHE A 669 -19.60 -6.12 -25.25
N ALA A 670 -19.58 -4.96 -25.93
CA ALA A 670 -20.71 -4.47 -26.74
C ALA A 670 -21.27 -5.46 -27.79
N GLY A 671 -20.44 -6.36 -28.30
CA GLY A 671 -20.80 -7.34 -29.33
C GLY A 671 -21.12 -8.74 -28.83
N TYR A 672 -21.36 -8.93 -27.53
CA TYR A 672 -21.70 -10.23 -26.95
C TYR A 672 -23.20 -10.53 -27.11
N GLN A 673 -23.54 -11.79 -27.43
CA GLN A 673 -24.92 -12.23 -27.71
C GLN A 673 -25.84 -12.05 -26.50
N GLU A 674 -25.31 -12.17 -25.28
CA GLU A 674 -26.02 -11.96 -24.03
C GLU A 674 -26.58 -10.53 -23.90
N LEU A 675 -26.01 -9.55 -24.62
CA LEU A 675 -26.53 -8.19 -24.65
C LEU A 675 -27.71 -8.02 -25.63
N GLU A 676 -27.80 -8.88 -26.65
CA GLU A 676 -28.89 -8.87 -27.65
C GLU A 676 -30.17 -9.52 -27.11
N ASP A 677 -30.05 -10.47 -26.20
CA ASP A 677 -31.20 -11.13 -25.55
C ASP A 677 -31.85 -10.22 -24.50
N LYS A 678 -33.01 -9.66 -24.87
CA LYS A 678 -33.79 -8.74 -24.02
C LYS A 678 -34.76 -9.43 -23.05
N PHE A 679 -34.91 -10.75 -23.17
CA PHE A 679 -35.91 -11.52 -22.43
C PHE A 679 -35.34 -12.16 -21.17
N LEU A 680 -34.04 -12.49 -21.18
CA LEU A 680 -33.35 -13.07 -20.04
C LEU A 680 -32.43 -12.04 -19.37
N GLY A 681 -32.25 -12.23 -18.06
CA GLY A 681 -31.20 -11.54 -17.31
C GLY A 681 -29.86 -12.23 -17.52
N HIS A 682 -28.78 -11.46 -17.59
CA HIS A 682 -27.42 -11.97 -17.79
C HIS A 682 -26.48 -11.43 -16.72
N SER A 683 -25.40 -12.16 -16.48
CA SER A 683 -24.42 -11.84 -15.44
C SER A 683 -23.03 -11.76 -16.01
N LEU A 684 -22.37 -10.62 -15.83
CA LEU A 684 -20.94 -10.49 -16.11
C LEU A 684 -20.17 -10.99 -14.88
N SER A 685 -19.23 -11.91 -15.10
CA SER A 685 -18.42 -12.51 -14.05
C SER A 685 -16.94 -12.24 -14.25
N LEU A 686 -16.20 -12.26 -13.15
CA LEU A 686 -14.74 -12.32 -13.11
C LEU A 686 -14.28 -13.72 -12.73
N TRP A 687 -13.16 -14.15 -13.30
CA TRP A 687 -12.39 -15.29 -12.83
C TRP A 687 -10.96 -14.82 -12.54
N ILE A 688 -10.48 -15.14 -11.35
CA ILE A 688 -9.16 -14.76 -10.87
C ILE A 688 -8.39 -16.02 -10.54
N GLU A 689 -7.14 -16.05 -11.00
CA GLU A 689 -6.14 -16.97 -10.53
C GLU A 689 -5.16 -16.19 -9.65
N ALA A 690 -5.08 -16.56 -8.37
CA ALA A 690 -4.16 -15.95 -7.41
C ALA A 690 -3.56 -17.04 -6.52
N LYS A 691 -2.23 -17.06 -6.39
CA LYS A 691 -1.53 -18.04 -5.53
C LYS A 691 -1.86 -19.50 -5.87
N GLY A 692 -2.15 -19.80 -7.13
CA GLY A 692 -2.54 -21.12 -7.61
C GLY A 692 -3.97 -21.56 -7.22
N GLN A 693 -4.82 -20.61 -6.80
CA GLN A 693 -6.24 -20.83 -6.56
C GLN A 693 -7.09 -20.09 -7.60
N ASP A 694 -8.03 -20.82 -8.21
CA ASP A 694 -9.06 -20.27 -9.10
C ASP A 694 -10.26 -19.82 -8.26
N SER A 695 -10.78 -18.63 -8.53
CA SER A 695 -11.99 -18.09 -7.89
C SER A 695 -12.85 -17.34 -8.89
N GLN A 696 -14.17 -17.30 -8.66
CA GLN A 696 -15.14 -16.62 -9.51
C GLN A 696 -16.09 -15.75 -8.69
N ALA A 697 -16.48 -14.60 -9.24
CA ALA A 697 -17.58 -13.79 -8.71
C ALA A 697 -18.37 -13.13 -9.84
N THR A 698 -19.66 -12.92 -9.62
CA THR A 698 -20.48 -12.07 -10.48
C THR A 698 -20.33 -10.61 -10.04
N VAL A 699 -20.01 -9.73 -10.98
CA VAL A 699 -19.76 -8.30 -10.73
C VAL A 699 -20.85 -7.39 -11.23
N ILE A 700 -21.53 -7.77 -12.31
CA ILE A 700 -22.63 -7.01 -12.89
C ILE A 700 -23.79 -7.95 -13.22
N THR A 701 -24.99 -7.51 -12.91
CA THR A 701 -26.24 -8.16 -13.32
C THR A 701 -27.00 -7.24 -14.27
N ILE A 702 -27.41 -7.79 -15.41
CA ILE A 702 -28.20 -7.14 -16.44
C ILE A 702 -29.62 -7.70 -16.32
N LEU A 703 -30.59 -6.83 -16.09
CA LEU A 703 -31.99 -7.22 -15.97
C LEU A 703 -32.65 -7.36 -17.35
N PRO A 704 -33.70 -8.20 -17.48
CA PRO A 704 -34.51 -8.25 -18.69
C PRO A 704 -35.34 -6.96 -18.86
N ASP A 705 -35.65 -6.59 -20.11
CA ASP A 705 -36.37 -5.35 -20.44
C ASP A 705 -37.85 -5.40 -20.01
N LYS A 706 -38.39 -6.61 -19.80
CA LYS A 706 -39.75 -6.84 -19.29
C LYS A 706 -39.74 -7.93 -18.22
N PRO A 707 -40.47 -7.76 -17.11
CA PRO A 707 -40.66 -8.86 -16.15
C PRO A 707 -41.37 -10.02 -16.86
N LEU A 708 -40.91 -11.25 -16.60
CA LEU A 708 -41.52 -12.47 -17.14
C LEU A 708 -43.04 -12.47 -16.84
N PRO A 709 -43.90 -12.84 -17.81
CA PRO A 709 -45.33 -12.92 -17.57
C PRO A 709 -45.59 -13.94 -16.46
N GLN A 710 -46.28 -13.53 -15.40
CA GLN A 710 -46.72 -14.44 -14.35
C GLN A 710 -47.60 -15.52 -14.98
N VAL A 711 -47.17 -16.78 -14.87
CA VAL A 711 -47.97 -17.93 -15.29
C VAL A 711 -49.16 -17.99 -14.35
N SER A 712 -50.34 -17.57 -14.82
CA SER A 712 -51.59 -17.74 -14.11
C SER A 712 -51.86 -19.23 -13.96
N GLU A 713 -51.81 -19.76 -12.73
CA GLU A 713 -52.24 -21.12 -12.42
C GLU A 713 -53.69 -21.31 -12.89
N ARG A 714 -53.90 -22.19 -13.87
CA ARG A 714 -55.26 -22.64 -14.21
C ARG A 714 -55.71 -23.65 -13.14
N PRO A 715 -56.96 -23.59 -12.65
CA PRO A 715 -57.45 -24.55 -11.67
C PRO A 715 -57.55 -25.95 -12.29
N LEU A 716 -56.93 -26.94 -11.65
CA LEU A 716 -57.14 -28.35 -11.93
C LEU A 716 -58.51 -28.78 -11.41
N SER A 717 -59.49 -28.86 -12.30
CA SER A 717 -60.70 -29.66 -12.10
C SER A 717 -60.72 -30.79 -13.12
N ASP A 718 -60.46 -32.02 -12.65
CA ASP A 718 -61.36 -33.16 -12.86
C ASP A 718 -60.70 -34.46 -12.39
N THR A 719 -61.10 -34.90 -11.21
CA THR A 719 -60.93 -36.25 -10.66
C THR A 719 -61.64 -37.26 -11.57
N ARG A 720 -60.89 -38.18 -12.17
CA ARG A 720 -61.44 -39.42 -12.73
C ARG A 720 -60.88 -40.63 -12.01
N THR A 721 -61.77 -41.26 -11.27
CA THR A 721 -61.65 -42.51 -10.52
C THR A 721 -61.44 -43.71 -11.45
N ILE A 722 -60.49 -44.60 -11.13
CA ILE A 722 -60.44 -45.99 -11.63
C ILE A 722 -60.03 -46.91 -10.45
N PRO A 723 -60.63 -48.11 -10.32
CA PRO A 723 -60.81 -48.79 -9.03
C PRO A 723 -59.73 -49.79 -8.63
N GLU A 724 -59.71 -50.08 -7.33
CA GLU A 724 -58.89 -51.09 -6.64
C GLU A 724 -59.25 -52.52 -7.04
N ASP A 725 -58.23 -53.36 -7.26
CA ASP A 725 -58.27 -54.78 -6.91
C ASP A 725 -56.85 -55.32 -6.62
N LYS A 726 -56.74 -56.13 -5.56
CA LYS A 726 -55.56 -56.67 -4.84
C LYS A 726 -55.15 -58.08 -5.38
N PRO A 727 -54.18 -58.86 -4.82
CA PRO A 727 -53.07 -58.59 -3.86
C PRO A 727 -51.71 -59.32 -4.12
N THR A 728 -50.70 -58.99 -3.28
CA THR A 728 -49.55 -59.81 -2.78
C THR A 728 -48.43 -60.21 -3.75
N SER A 729 -47.13 -59.98 -3.46
CA SER A 729 -46.41 -60.66 -2.37
C SER A 729 -44.96 -60.14 -2.16
N HIS A 730 -44.47 -60.38 -0.94
CA HIS A 730 -43.06 -60.46 -0.49
C HIS A 730 -42.20 -59.19 -0.30
N ILE A 731 -42.20 -58.75 0.97
CA ILE A 731 -41.11 -58.03 1.63
C ILE A 731 -40.00 -59.04 2.00
N PRO A 732 -38.71 -58.69 1.82
CA PRO A 732 -37.67 -59.11 2.75
C PRO A 732 -36.98 -57.92 3.44
N LYS A 733 -36.54 -58.22 4.66
CA LYS A 733 -35.98 -57.36 5.71
C LYS A 733 -34.65 -56.68 5.35
N ALA A 734 -34.42 -55.53 5.98
CA ALA A 734 -33.15 -54.82 6.02
C ALA A 734 -32.04 -55.61 6.77
N PRO A 735 -30.76 -55.44 6.40
CA PRO A 735 -29.65 -55.70 7.29
C PRO A 735 -29.08 -54.40 7.87
N ASP A 736 -28.81 -54.49 9.16
CA ASP A 736 -28.08 -53.57 10.02
C ASP A 736 -26.57 -53.85 9.86
N TYR A 737 -25.74 -52.83 9.64
CA TYR A 737 -24.27 -52.94 9.77
C TYR A 737 -23.67 -51.60 10.24
N SER A 738 -23.27 -51.61 11.50
CA SER A 738 -22.23 -50.77 12.09
C SER A 738 -20.86 -51.09 11.48
N ASP A 739 -20.09 -50.08 11.08
CA ASP A 739 -18.72 -49.82 11.55
C ASP A 739 -18.03 -48.69 10.74
N THR A 740 -17.24 -47.91 11.48
CA THR A 740 -16.49 -46.68 11.15
C THR A 740 -15.32 -46.85 10.15
N PRO A 741 -14.72 -45.75 9.64
CA PRO A 741 -14.13 -45.65 8.30
C PRO A 741 -12.63 -45.98 8.24
N VAL A 742 -12.18 -46.49 7.09
CA VAL A 742 -10.76 -46.63 6.75
C VAL A 742 -10.49 -45.97 5.39
N ASP A 743 -9.46 -45.11 5.40
CA ASP A 743 -8.83 -44.37 4.31
C ASP A 743 -8.96 -44.97 2.90
N CYS A 744 -9.44 -44.16 1.94
CA CYS A 744 -9.07 -44.30 0.53
C CYS A 744 -8.56 -42.96 -0.02
N LYS A 745 -7.24 -42.87 -0.15
CA LYS A 745 -6.52 -41.86 -0.92
C LYS A 745 -6.57 -42.24 -2.41
N CYS A 746 -7.53 -41.71 -3.17
CA CYS A 746 -7.34 -41.38 -4.59
C CYS A 746 -8.46 -40.46 -5.13
N CYS A 747 -8.04 -39.40 -5.82
CA CYS A 747 -8.83 -38.46 -6.64
C CYS A 747 -9.55 -37.31 -5.92
N SER A 748 -8.96 -36.12 -6.03
CA SER A 748 -9.39 -34.83 -5.46
C SER A 748 -9.83 -33.82 -6.55
N THR A 749 -10.53 -34.26 -7.59
CA THR A 749 -10.95 -33.38 -8.71
C THR A 749 -12.29 -33.77 -9.37
N CYS A 750 -13.32 -34.14 -8.61
CA CYS A 750 -14.71 -34.01 -9.09
C CYS A 750 -15.71 -34.08 -7.95
N ASP A 751 -16.37 -32.98 -7.64
CA ASP A 751 -17.60 -33.01 -6.84
C ASP A 751 -18.79 -32.70 -7.76
N PHE A 752 -19.68 -33.70 -7.85
CA PHE A 752 -21.03 -33.72 -8.42
C PHE A 752 -21.19 -33.95 -9.95
N ALA A 753 -21.25 -35.23 -10.33
CA ALA A 753 -21.88 -35.68 -11.58
C ALA A 753 -23.23 -36.34 -11.26
N ILE A 754 -24.32 -35.84 -11.85
CA ILE A 754 -25.62 -36.51 -11.87
C ILE A 754 -26.11 -36.59 -13.32
N PHE A 755 -26.37 -37.82 -13.77
CA PHE A 755 -27.05 -38.15 -15.02
C PHE A 755 -28.57 -38.18 -14.80
N PHE A 756 -29.33 -37.83 -15.84
CA PHE A 756 -30.76 -38.07 -15.85
C PHE A 756 -31.29 -38.42 -17.25
N HIS A 757 -32.06 -39.50 -17.34
CA HIS A 757 -33.02 -39.74 -18.42
C HIS A 757 -34.39 -40.10 -17.82
N ARG A 758 -35.41 -39.36 -18.26
CA ARG A 758 -36.90 -39.45 -18.16
C ARG A 758 -37.68 -40.22 -17.07
N GLN A 759 -37.12 -40.92 -16.08
CA GLN A 759 -37.88 -41.41 -14.89
C GLN A 759 -36.99 -41.53 -13.63
N GLY A 760 -36.86 -40.48 -12.80
CA GLY A 760 -36.23 -40.47 -11.44
C GLY A 760 -34.71 -40.77 -11.29
N ILE A 761 -33.93 -39.98 -10.50
CA ILE A 761 -32.48 -40.27 -10.19
C ILE A 761 -32.37 -41.04 -8.89
N ARG A 762 -31.33 -41.86 -8.80
CA ARG A 762 -30.68 -42.25 -7.54
C ARG A 762 -29.17 -41.99 -7.59
N CYS A 763 -28.63 -41.50 -6.47
CA CYS A 763 -27.21 -41.54 -6.13
C CYS A 763 -26.90 -42.85 -5.37
N THR A 764 -25.72 -43.45 -5.55
CA THR A 764 -25.29 -44.64 -4.75
C THR A 764 -24.75 -44.28 -3.37
N VAL A 765 -24.79 -43.01 -2.97
CA VAL A 765 -24.43 -42.54 -1.63
C VAL A 765 -25.51 -41.54 -1.16
N GLY A 766 -26.56 -42.07 -0.51
CA GLY A 766 -27.61 -41.28 0.15
C GLY A 766 -28.83 -40.92 -0.72
N THR A 767 -30.02 -41.19 -0.20
CA THR A 767 -31.34 -40.80 -0.76
C THR A 767 -31.81 -39.48 -0.14
N TRP A 768 -32.29 -38.55 -0.98
CA TRP A 768 -33.00 -37.35 -0.53
C TRP A 768 -34.50 -37.61 -0.53
N GLU A 769 -35.17 -37.31 0.59
CA GLU A 769 -36.62 -37.27 0.71
C GLU A 769 -37.09 -35.86 0.31
N GLU A 770 -37.98 -35.79 -0.69
CA GLU A 770 -38.70 -34.60 -1.22
C GLU A 770 -38.21 -34.00 -2.55
N MET A 771 -39.19 -33.80 -3.46
CA MET A 771 -39.04 -33.24 -4.80
C MET A 771 -38.88 -31.72 -4.73
N VAL A 772 -37.79 -31.20 -5.30
CA VAL A 772 -37.62 -29.79 -5.60
C VAL A 772 -38.14 -29.53 -7.03
N ASP A 773 -38.88 -28.44 -7.26
CA ASP A 773 -39.35 -28.08 -8.59
C ASP A 773 -38.21 -27.69 -9.55
N TRP A 774 -38.53 -27.65 -10.85
CA TRP A 774 -37.56 -27.44 -11.91
C TRP A 774 -36.89 -26.05 -11.81
N ASP A 775 -37.65 -25.02 -11.45
CA ASP A 775 -37.15 -23.63 -11.40
C ASP A 775 -36.11 -23.45 -10.28
N THR A 776 -36.33 -24.10 -9.14
CA THR A 776 -35.40 -24.09 -8.00
C THR A 776 -34.12 -24.89 -8.30
N PHE A 777 -34.22 -26.02 -9.01
CA PHE A 777 -33.06 -26.78 -9.47
C PHE A 777 -32.21 -25.99 -10.49
N TYR A 778 -32.86 -25.32 -11.45
CA TYR A 778 -32.17 -24.52 -12.46
C TYR A 778 -31.44 -23.32 -11.84
N PHE A 779 -32.07 -22.64 -10.90
CA PHE A 779 -31.47 -21.47 -10.24
C PHE A 779 -30.26 -21.85 -9.36
N GLN A 780 -30.24 -23.05 -8.78
CA GLN A 780 -29.15 -23.49 -7.90
C GLN A 780 -28.01 -24.24 -8.62
N PHE A 781 -28.27 -24.96 -9.71
CA PHE A 781 -27.30 -25.93 -10.25
C PHE A 781 -26.99 -25.81 -11.75
N ALA A 782 -27.62 -24.89 -12.50
CA ALA A 782 -27.44 -24.78 -13.96
C ALA A 782 -26.04 -24.31 -14.41
N THR A 783 -25.17 -23.86 -13.50
CA THR A 783 -23.84 -23.31 -13.82
C THR A 783 -22.71 -24.34 -13.84
N HIS A 784 -22.98 -25.63 -13.58
CA HIS A 784 -21.93 -26.65 -13.46
C HIS A 784 -21.88 -27.57 -14.70
N ILE A 785 -21.05 -27.24 -15.69
CA ILE A 785 -20.70 -28.13 -16.82
C ILE A 785 -19.26 -28.63 -16.67
N CYS A 786 -19.08 -29.95 -16.63
CA CYS A 786 -17.78 -30.60 -16.59
C CYS A 786 -17.08 -30.51 -17.96
N PHE A 787 -15.85 -29.97 -17.99
CA PHE A 787 -15.00 -29.74 -19.18
C PHE A 787 -14.62 -31.01 -20.00
N ARG A 788 -14.99 -32.23 -19.56
CA ARG A 788 -14.62 -33.50 -20.22
C ARG A 788 -15.74 -34.20 -20.99
N TRP A 789 -16.88 -33.55 -21.20
CA TRP A 789 -17.99 -34.20 -21.91
C TRP A 789 -17.77 -34.21 -23.44
N GLN A 790 -17.77 -35.39 -24.05
CA GLN A 790 -17.73 -35.63 -25.50
C GLN A 790 -18.99 -36.40 -25.94
N GLY A 791 -20.18 -35.84 -25.69
CA GLY A 791 -21.45 -36.45 -26.07
C GLY A 791 -22.21 -35.61 -27.09
N GLU A 792 -22.89 -36.26 -28.04
CA GLU A 792 -23.76 -35.60 -29.02
C GLU A 792 -25.07 -35.13 -28.37
N TYR A 793 -25.48 -33.90 -28.66
CA TYR A 793 -26.75 -33.34 -28.17
C TYR A 793 -27.90 -33.66 -29.13
N ARG A 794 -28.99 -34.25 -28.63
CA ARG A 794 -30.22 -34.47 -29.41
C ARG A 794 -31.42 -33.83 -28.73
N GLY A 795 -32.25 -33.16 -29.54
CA GLY A 795 -33.51 -32.57 -29.12
C GLY A 795 -34.56 -33.62 -28.70
N PRO A 796 -35.66 -33.18 -28.07
CA PRO A 796 -36.73 -34.05 -27.58
C PRO A 796 -37.49 -34.85 -28.66
N ASP A 797 -37.27 -34.54 -29.93
CA ASP A 797 -37.74 -35.24 -31.15
C ASP A 797 -36.65 -36.13 -31.78
N GLY A 798 -35.42 -36.13 -31.24
CA GLY A 798 -34.29 -36.94 -31.70
C GLY A 798 -33.37 -36.27 -32.73
N THR A 799 -33.59 -35.00 -33.10
CA THR A 799 -32.69 -34.28 -34.02
C THR A 799 -31.41 -33.84 -33.32
N MET A 800 -30.24 -34.00 -33.96
CA MET A 800 -28.96 -33.49 -33.43
C MET A 800 -28.93 -31.97 -33.51
N ILE A 801 -28.62 -31.30 -32.39
CA ILE A 801 -28.65 -29.83 -32.32
C ILE A 801 -27.25 -29.23 -32.51
N SER A 802 -26.16 -29.93 -32.19
CA SER A 802 -24.79 -29.66 -32.68
C SER A 802 -23.79 -30.70 -32.17
N GLY A 803 -22.60 -30.75 -32.79
CA GLY A 803 -21.43 -31.53 -32.35
C GLY A 803 -20.45 -30.70 -31.52
#